data_AF-A0A6Q2ZK98-F1
#
_entry.id   AF-A0A6Q2ZK98-F1
#
_cell.length_a   1.000
_cell.length_b   1.000
_cell.length_c   1.000
_cell.angle_alpha   90.00
_cell.angle_beta   90.00
_cell.angle_gamma   90.00
#
_symmetry.space_group_name_H-M   'P 1'
#
loop_
_entity.id
_entity.type
_entity.pdbx_description
1 polymer ?
#
loop_
_entity_poly.entity_id
_entity_poly.type
_entity_poly.pdbx_seq_one_letter_code
_entity_poly.pdbx_strand_id
1 'polypeptide(L)'
;MDRRFLLTFLLCSVLWIFFWEVRWKKGKESQIEEWIQGHSLSKYKHLFEDVQTLEELSLSVLTRLEDVVKEKRHWRDIAEAHIQLLRDFAFQEWLCSQSLEHYYHKLKTLGCMNLDDLAQFESQLQLSLAAWGYYYEDYIKLSTGVKVLQASRESRDQDYEIQLVHSLAERRLNEKWSVAGALIFGCTVALCFLIRDLMFYVIGGITVSIIAFVFTIKFLCELAARVVSFLQNEDPGRRGDRSIYDYVRGNYLDPRSCKVSWDWNDPQEVGQTMSFPEHLCYRGGNCQLCVCDLVYSVPVCFVCHHSSVITTTKILCMCKCTLICSFALTPVLFGFFVSGTVVPSKTKIAYHFSTLVLVYGQQHTLQIEPRDEYGNPTSNSPSLMDEVNYSLHVYSLGTGDEENLEDYYSKSVLSNKQQCQILLKITLKKKGCFRARISYNDLPLSNGEFDIIVLSENEKNCVEKNVSTPGISIYFEAYLYGTGNYSNYSNSSWQRPSMGDEEEEHDSPVEGQPEKVKKPKKVYCYISPKQLSVKEFYLKIIPWRLFTFRVCPGTKFTYYGPDPIHKYLTLVVDDGIQPPVELSCKDRNIMAATFIRFLHKNIGGSETFQDKVSFFQRELRHIHSKRPRTKTCLKITRHCILDSSLKSTRNFSVSDWSKNFEVVFQDEEALDWGGPRREWFELICKTLFDTNNQLFTRFSDNNQGLVHPNADRPPHLRLKMYEFAGRVVGKCLYESALGGAYKQLVRARFTRSFLAQIIGLRMNYKYFETDDQEFYKTKVCFILNNDVSEMDLVFAEEKYNKSGQLEKVVELISGGAQISVNNDNKMHYLNLLAQYRLASQVRDEVEHFLKGLNELVPENLLAIFDENELELLMCGTGDINVQDFKAHAVIVGGSWHFREKVMKWFWAVVSSFTQEELARLLQFTTGSSQLPPGGFNTLCPSFQIIAAPTHSTLPTAHTCFNQLCLPTYDSYEELHKMLKLAISEGSEGFGML
;
A
#
# COMPACT_ATOMS: atom_id res chain seq x y z
N MET A 1 20.05 -13.60 -71.71
CA MET A 1 20.10 -12.27 -71.06
C MET A 1 20.84 -11.34 -72.00
N ASP A 2 20.15 -10.32 -72.52
CA ASP A 2 20.65 -9.53 -73.65
C ASP A 2 21.86 -8.66 -73.21
N ARG A 3 22.94 -8.66 -74.00
CA ARG A 3 24.18 -7.90 -73.70
C ARG A 3 23.92 -6.41 -73.54
N ARG A 4 22.86 -5.89 -74.16
CA ARG A 4 22.43 -4.50 -74.04
C ARG A 4 21.88 -4.21 -72.64
N PHE A 5 21.17 -5.15 -72.02
CA PHE A 5 20.65 -4.99 -70.66
C PHE A 5 21.78 -4.90 -69.63
N LEU A 6 22.81 -5.73 -69.76
CA LEU A 6 23.96 -5.71 -68.87
C LEU A 6 24.76 -4.41 -69.01
N LEU A 7 24.87 -3.89 -70.24
CA LEU A 7 25.54 -2.63 -70.51
C LEU A 7 24.76 -1.43 -69.96
N THR A 8 23.44 -1.37 -70.16
CA THR A 8 22.60 -0.26 -69.64
C THR A 8 22.49 -0.29 -68.12
N PHE A 9 22.41 -1.49 -67.53
CA PHE A 9 22.45 -1.67 -66.08
C PHE A 9 23.79 -1.18 -65.52
N LEU A 10 24.92 -1.63 -66.07
CA LEU A 10 26.24 -1.13 -65.68
C LEU A 10 26.38 0.38 -65.85
N LEU A 11 25.89 0.95 -66.95
CA LEU A 11 26.04 2.38 -67.24
C LEU A 11 25.18 3.24 -66.30
N CYS A 12 23.96 2.81 -65.98
CA CYS A 12 23.09 3.50 -65.01
C CYS A 12 23.58 3.33 -63.57
N SER A 13 24.09 2.15 -63.19
CA SER A 13 24.70 1.93 -61.88
C SER A 13 25.96 2.78 -61.71
N VAL A 14 26.83 2.85 -62.73
CA VAL A 14 28.04 3.66 -62.70
C VAL A 14 27.72 5.14 -62.68
N LEU A 15 26.76 5.63 -63.49
CA LEU A 15 26.34 7.04 -63.49
C LEU A 15 25.67 7.46 -62.17
N TRP A 16 24.91 6.56 -61.54
CA TRP A 16 24.27 6.83 -60.25
C TRP A 16 25.30 6.83 -59.11
N ILE A 17 26.26 5.90 -59.13
CA ILE A 17 27.39 5.89 -58.21
C ILE A 17 28.22 7.16 -58.39
N PHE A 18 28.55 7.57 -59.62
CA PHE A 18 29.30 8.80 -59.88
C PHE A 18 28.55 10.07 -59.45
N PHE A 19 27.25 10.17 -59.73
CA PHE A 19 26.45 11.32 -59.32
C PHE A 19 26.34 11.43 -57.79
N TRP A 20 26.25 10.28 -57.10
CA TRP A 20 26.17 10.23 -55.65
C TRP A 20 27.54 10.44 -54.98
N GLU A 21 28.63 9.86 -55.51
CA GLU A 21 29.99 10.12 -55.06
C GLU A 21 30.39 11.59 -55.24
N VAL A 22 30.07 12.20 -56.38
CA VAL A 22 30.42 13.61 -56.67
C VAL A 22 29.61 14.57 -55.79
N ARG A 23 28.33 14.30 -55.55
CA ARG A 23 27.48 15.15 -54.70
C ARG A 23 27.81 15.00 -53.21
N TRP A 24 28.18 13.80 -52.77
CA TRP A 24 28.56 13.51 -51.39
C TRP A 24 29.99 13.99 -51.06
N LYS A 25 30.96 13.87 -51.99
CA LYS A 25 32.29 14.46 -51.84
C LYS A 25 32.25 15.99 -51.79
N LYS A 26 31.50 16.64 -52.69
CA LYS A 26 31.41 18.12 -52.74
C LYS A 26 30.86 18.76 -51.45
N GLY A 27 29.90 18.10 -50.78
CA GLY A 27 29.34 18.61 -49.53
C GLY A 27 30.24 18.41 -48.31
N LYS A 28 31.17 17.46 -48.36
CA LYS A 28 32.08 17.14 -47.25
C LYS A 28 33.41 17.89 -47.32
N GLU A 29 34.00 18.03 -48.52
CA GLU A 29 35.21 18.83 -48.71
C GLU A 29 34.98 20.31 -48.38
N SER A 30 33.77 20.86 -48.61
CA SER A 30 33.49 22.28 -48.31
C SER A 30 33.45 22.60 -46.81
N GLN A 31 32.98 21.67 -45.96
CA GLN A 31 32.87 21.92 -44.52
C GLN A 31 34.24 21.86 -43.82
N ILE A 32 35.12 20.95 -44.24
CA ILE A 32 36.49 20.85 -43.73
C ILE A 32 37.30 22.07 -44.18
N GLU A 33 37.18 22.48 -45.45
CA GLU A 33 37.85 23.69 -45.95
C GLU A 33 37.35 24.96 -45.26
N GLU A 34 36.03 25.12 -45.05
CA GLU A 34 35.47 26.25 -44.30
C GLU A 34 35.96 26.29 -42.85
N TRP A 35 36.07 25.14 -42.18
CA TRP A 35 36.58 25.07 -40.81
C TRP A 35 38.08 25.41 -40.72
N ILE A 36 38.90 24.88 -41.64
CA ILE A 36 40.34 25.19 -41.74
C ILE A 36 40.56 26.68 -42.03
N GLN A 37 39.74 27.26 -42.90
CA GLN A 37 39.85 28.67 -43.29
C GLN A 37 39.34 29.60 -42.18
N GLY A 38 38.27 29.23 -41.47
CA GLY A 38 37.71 29.98 -40.34
C GLY A 38 38.61 30.07 -39.11
N HIS A 39 39.50 29.10 -38.91
CA HIS A 39 40.41 29.03 -37.75
C HIS A 39 41.89 29.32 -38.10
N SER A 40 42.15 29.91 -39.27
CA SER A 40 43.51 30.28 -39.72
C SER A 40 44.50 29.10 -39.83
N LEU A 41 44.00 27.88 -40.05
CA LEU A 41 44.79 26.64 -40.13
C LEU A 41 45.30 26.31 -41.54
N SER A 42 45.09 27.21 -42.50
CA SER A 42 45.38 27.03 -43.93
C SER A 42 46.82 26.61 -44.23
N LYS A 43 47.79 27.02 -43.41
CA LYS A 43 49.21 26.63 -43.52
C LYS A 43 49.46 25.15 -43.24
N TYR A 44 48.59 24.49 -42.48
CA TYR A 44 48.71 23.09 -42.08
C TYR A 44 47.79 22.15 -42.87
N LYS A 45 47.12 22.66 -43.92
CA LYS A 45 46.14 21.92 -44.75
C LYS A 45 46.61 20.52 -45.19
N HIS A 46 47.91 20.38 -45.49
CA HIS A 46 48.52 19.10 -45.87
C HIS A 46 48.41 17.98 -44.81
N LEU A 47 48.26 18.33 -43.52
CA LEU A 47 48.08 17.35 -42.44
C LEU A 47 46.65 16.77 -42.39
N PHE A 48 45.71 17.38 -43.10
CA PHE A 48 44.29 17.02 -43.11
C PHE A 48 43.87 16.32 -44.41
N GLU A 49 44.80 16.04 -45.33
CA GLU A 49 44.49 15.41 -46.63
C GLU A 49 43.91 14.00 -46.51
N ASP A 50 44.22 13.29 -45.42
CA ASP A 50 43.74 11.93 -45.16
C ASP A 50 42.39 11.87 -44.43
N VAL A 51 41.83 13.02 -44.04
CA VAL A 51 40.65 13.12 -43.16
C VAL A 51 39.38 13.30 -43.99
N GLN A 52 38.43 12.36 -43.90
CA GLN A 52 37.26 12.34 -44.79
C GLN A 52 36.01 12.98 -44.18
N THR A 53 35.97 13.16 -42.85
CA THR A 53 34.84 13.77 -42.13
C THR A 53 35.30 14.68 -40.98
N LEU A 54 34.48 15.68 -40.64
CA LEU A 54 34.74 16.60 -39.51
C LEU A 54 34.75 15.88 -38.14
N GLU A 55 34.19 14.67 -38.07
CA GLU A 55 34.13 13.81 -36.89
C GLU A 55 35.43 13.00 -36.70
N GLU A 56 36.07 12.56 -37.79
CA GLU A 56 37.41 11.92 -37.80
C GLU A 56 38.54 12.90 -37.44
N LEU A 57 38.31 14.19 -37.69
CA LEU A 57 39.16 15.31 -37.29
C LEU A 57 39.44 15.30 -35.77
N SER A 58 38.56 14.67 -34.98
CA SER A 58 38.41 14.92 -33.55
C SER A 58 39.37 14.20 -32.58
N LEU A 59 40.09 13.14 -32.99
CA LEU A 59 41.07 12.49 -32.09
C LEU A 59 42.41 12.12 -32.75
N SER A 60 42.41 11.76 -34.03
CA SER A 60 43.61 11.24 -34.71
C SER A 60 44.54 12.33 -35.27
N VAL A 61 44.01 13.54 -35.49
CA VAL A 61 44.71 14.63 -36.17
C VAL A 61 45.44 15.55 -35.18
N LEU A 62 44.89 15.73 -33.97
CA LEU A 62 45.54 16.49 -32.90
C LEU A 62 46.90 15.90 -32.51
N THR A 63 47.00 14.57 -32.40
CA THR A 63 48.28 13.90 -32.09
C THR A 63 49.34 14.15 -33.16
N ARG A 64 48.95 14.33 -34.43
CA ARG A 64 49.88 14.67 -35.54
C ARG A 64 50.25 16.16 -35.56
N LEU A 65 49.37 17.05 -35.09
CA LEU A 65 49.61 18.50 -35.03
C LEU A 65 50.46 18.91 -33.83
N GLU A 66 50.33 18.22 -32.70
CA GLU A 66 51.09 18.48 -31.46
C GLU A 66 52.60 18.39 -31.67
N ASP A 67 53.04 17.45 -32.51
CA ASP A 67 54.46 17.25 -32.86
C ASP A 67 55.03 18.32 -33.82
N VAL A 68 54.17 19.05 -34.53
CA VAL A 68 54.57 19.95 -35.65
C VAL A 68 54.46 21.44 -35.27
N VAL A 69 53.53 21.81 -34.39
CA VAL A 69 53.26 23.21 -34.01
C VAL A 69 54.17 23.63 -32.84
N LYS A 70 55.31 24.29 -33.14
CA LYS A 70 56.28 24.71 -32.13
C LYS A 70 55.88 25.94 -31.29
N GLU A 71 54.92 26.75 -31.75
CA GLU A 71 54.45 27.94 -31.03
C GLU A 71 53.25 27.63 -30.12
N LYS A 72 53.49 27.62 -28.80
CA LYS A 72 52.50 27.27 -27.75
C LYS A 72 51.19 28.06 -27.78
N ARG A 73 51.17 29.26 -28.36
CA ARG A 73 49.98 30.14 -28.35
C ARG A 73 48.97 29.70 -29.42
N HIS A 74 49.43 29.43 -30.64
CA HIS A 74 48.59 28.91 -31.72
C HIS A 74 48.03 27.52 -31.40
N TRP A 75 48.81 26.66 -30.74
CA TRP A 75 48.33 25.34 -30.34
C TRP A 75 47.14 25.40 -29.39
N ARG A 76 47.12 26.35 -28.44
CA ARG A 76 45.99 26.52 -27.52
C ARG A 76 44.72 26.93 -28.26
N ASP A 77 44.83 27.91 -29.17
CA ASP A 77 43.67 28.41 -29.92
C ASP A 77 43.05 27.29 -30.79
N ILE A 78 43.89 26.42 -31.35
CA ILE A 78 43.47 25.24 -32.14
C ILE A 78 42.83 24.17 -31.24
N ALA A 79 43.47 23.85 -30.11
CA ALA A 79 42.95 22.87 -29.16
C ALA A 79 41.60 23.31 -28.58
N GLU A 80 41.41 24.61 -28.33
CA GLU A 80 40.17 25.15 -27.80
C GLU A 80 39.02 25.13 -28.83
N ALA A 81 39.30 25.49 -30.09
CA ALA A 81 38.34 25.36 -31.19
C ALA A 81 37.91 23.90 -31.42
N HIS A 82 38.86 22.98 -31.25
CA HIS A 82 38.63 21.56 -31.38
C HIS A 82 37.79 20.96 -30.24
N ILE A 83 38.07 21.35 -28.99
CA ILE A 83 37.26 20.96 -27.83
C ILE A 83 35.82 21.46 -27.99
N GLN A 84 35.64 22.66 -28.53
CA GLN A 84 34.31 23.21 -28.78
C GLN A 84 33.54 22.40 -29.84
N LEU A 85 34.22 21.93 -30.89
CA LEU A 85 33.65 21.09 -31.92
C LEU A 85 33.21 19.72 -31.37
N LEU A 86 34.06 19.09 -30.56
CA LEU A 86 33.77 17.83 -29.87
C LEU A 86 32.54 17.93 -28.96
N ARG A 87 32.43 19.02 -28.22
CA ARG A 87 31.30 19.30 -27.32
C ARG A 87 29.98 19.46 -28.07
N ASP A 88 30.00 20.08 -29.25
CA ASP A 88 28.79 20.22 -30.08
C ASP A 88 28.33 18.87 -30.64
N PHE A 89 29.27 17.99 -31.05
CA PHE A 89 28.94 16.63 -31.48
C PHE A 89 28.42 15.75 -30.33
N ALA A 90 29.05 15.82 -29.16
CA ALA A 90 28.56 15.11 -27.98
C ALA A 90 27.15 15.57 -27.59
N PHE A 91 26.86 16.87 -27.70
CA PHE A 91 25.54 17.45 -27.45
C PHE A 91 24.48 16.95 -28.43
N GLN A 92 24.81 16.87 -29.72
CA GLN A 92 23.92 16.28 -30.74
C GLN A 92 23.62 14.80 -30.49
N GLU A 93 24.64 13.97 -30.23
CA GLU A 93 24.42 12.54 -29.99
C GLU A 93 23.63 12.29 -28.72
N TRP A 94 23.88 13.07 -27.68
CA TRP A 94 23.13 12.93 -26.44
C TRP A 94 21.63 13.20 -26.66
N LEU A 95 21.28 14.26 -27.40
CA LEU A 95 19.88 14.54 -27.76
C LEU A 95 19.27 13.40 -28.60
N CYS A 96 20.03 12.88 -29.57
CA CYS A 96 19.62 11.72 -30.38
C CYS A 96 19.38 10.47 -29.52
N SER A 97 20.27 10.18 -28.56
CA SER A 97 20.15 9.04 -27.64
C SER A 97 18.87 9.08 -26.78
N GLN A 98 18.35 10.28 -26.51
CA GLN A 98 17.13 10.53 -25.77
C GLN A 98 15.90 10.74 -26.69
N SER A 99 16.06 10.63 -28.01
CA SER A 99 15.03 10.91 -29.02
C SER A 99 14.53 12.37 -29.04
N LEU A 100 15.41 13.32 -28.71
CA LEU A 100 15.12 14.76 -28.58
C LEU A 100 15.81 15.63 -29.65
N GLU A 101 16.29 15.03 -30.74
CA GLU A 101 17.02 15.71 -31.83
C GLU A 101 16.29 16.92 -32.43
N HIS A 102 14.95 16.90 -32.45
CA HIS A 102 14.12 17.98 -32.98
C HIS A 102 14.20 19.27 -32.14
N TYR A 103 14.73 19.22 -30.91
CA TYR A 103 14.96 20.39 -30.07
C TYR A 103 16.33 21.06 -30.29
N TYR A 104 17.26 20.46 -31.07
CA TYR A 104 18.65 20.91 -31.19
C TYR A 104 18.79 22.39 -31.59
N HIS A 105 18.16 22.82 -32.69
CA HIS A 105 18.23 24.22 -33.14
C HIS A 105 17.59 25.18 -32.15
N LYS A 106 16.54 24.76 -31.45
CA LYS A 106 15.82 25.58 -30.48
C LYS A 106 16.61 25.77 -29.19
N LEU A 107 17.30 24.72 -28.73
CA LEU A 107 18.22 24.79 -27.60
C LEU A 107 19.40 25.72 -27.91
N LYS A 108 19.95 25.68 -29.13
CA LYS A 108 20.97 26.65 -29.57
C LYS A 108 20.46 28.09 -29.56
N THR A 109 19.23 28.36 -30.00
CA THR A 109 18.66 29.73 -29.93
C THR A 109 18.44 30.23 -28.51
N LEU A 110 18.35 29.32 -27.53
CA LEU A 110 18.25 29.65 -26.10
C LEU A 110 19.61 29.74 -25.40
N GLY A 111 20.71 29.69 -26.16
CA GLY A 111 22.07 29.83 -25.63
C GLY A 111 22.70 28.53 -25.12
N CYS A 112 22.04 27.37 -25.27
CA CYS A 112 22.62 26.07 -24.90
C CYS A 112 23.50 25.55 -26.04
N MET A 113 24.83 25.53 -25.85
CA MET A 113 25.78 25.17 -26.91
C MET A 113 26.44 23.81 -26.68
N ASN A 114 26.44 23.30 -25.44
CA ASN A 114 27.03 22.00 -25.08
C ASN A 114 26.26 21.33 -23.91
N LEU A 115 26.73 20.14 -23.48
CA LEU A 115 26.12 19.36 -22.39
C LEU A 115 26.33 19.96 -20.99
N ASP A 116 27.34 20.81 -20.80
CA ASP A 116 27.56 21.52 -19.54
C ASP A 116 26.57 22.68 -19.38
N ASP A 117 26.25 23.38 -20.46
CA ASP A 117 25.20 24.41 -20.51
C ASP A 117 23.83 23.76 -20.26
N LEU A 118 23.58 22.59 -20.85
CA LEU A 118 22.35 21.84 -20.65
C LEU A 118 22.23 21.30 -19.20
N ALA A 119 23.34 20.89 -18.58
CA ALA A 119 23.33 20.48 -17.17
C ALA A 119 23.03 21.65 -16.22
N GLN A 120 23.36 22.88 -16.63
CA GLN A 120 23.11 24.11 -15.87
C GLN A 120 21.76 24.76 -16.17
N PHE A 121 20.99 24.20 -17.12
CA PHE A 121 19.70 24.73 -17.53
C PHE A 121 18.71 24.74 -16.36
N GLU A 122 18.31 25.92 -15.90
CA GLU A 122 17.37 26.08 -14.80
C GLU A 122 16.04 25.36 -15.08
N SER A 123 15.46 24.75 -14.05
CA SER A 123 14.20 23.99 -14.14
C SER A 123 13.03 24.81 -14.72
N GLN A 124 13.11 26.13 -14.65
CA GLN A 124 12.11 27.07 -15.18
C GLN A 124 12.14 27.19 -16.72
N LEU A 125 13.32 27.03 -17.35
CA LEU A 125 13.51 27.04 -18.81
C LEU A 125 13.33 25.65 -19.45
N GLN A 126 13.53 24.57 -18.70
CA GLN A 126 13.14 23.22 -19.13
C GLN A 126 11.60 23.10 -19.28
N LEU A 127 10.85 23.82 -18.44
CA LEU A 127 9.39 23.93 -18.49
C LEU A 127 8.90 24.73 -19.70
N SER A 128 9.65 25.74 -20.18
CA SER A 128 9.26 26.49 -21.38
C SER A 128 9.42 25.68 -22.66
N LEU A 129 10.34 24.71 -22.71
CA LEU A 129 10.42 23.71 -23.79
C LEU A 129 9.23 22.73 -23.78
N ALA A 130 8.77 22.33 -22.58
CA ALA A 130 7.60 21.46 -22.41
C ALA A 130 6.28 22.18 -22.75
N ALA A 131 6.16 23.47 -22.44
CA ALA A 131 5.00 24.29 -22.82
C ALA A 131 4.85 24.46 -24.35
N TRP A 132 5.85 24.05 -25.14
CA TRP A 132 5.87 24.18 -26.59
C TRP A 132 5.94 22.81 -27.32
N GLY A 133 5.90 21.69 -26.59
CA GLY A 133 5.98 20.34 -27.13
C GLY A 133 4.70 19.55 -26.89
N TYR A 134 4.16 18.94 -27.94
CA TYR A 134 2.90 18.18 -27.93
C TYR A 134 2.94 16.84 -27.16
N TYR A 135 4.03 16.50 -26.45
CA TYR A 135 4.20 15.20 -25.77
C TYR A 135 4.94 15.33 -24.42
N TYR A 136 4.26 14.93 -23.34
CA TYR A 136 4.79 14.91 -21.97
C TYR A 136 6.00 13.97 -21.80
N GLU A 137 6.11 12.93 -22.62
CA GLU A 137 7.24 12.00 -22.59
C GLU A 137 8.58 12.69 -22.85
N ASP A 138 8.62 13.67 -23.74
CA ASP A 138 9.87 14.34 -24.11
C ASP A 138 10.38 15.23 -22.97
N TYR A 139 9.47 15.78 -22.16
CA TYR A 139 9.82 16.48 -20.92
C TYR A 139 10.40 15.52 -19.88
N ILE A 140 9.80 14.34 -19.69
CA ILE A 140 10.34 13.35 -18.74
C ILE A 140 11.74 12.92 -19.19
N LYS A 141 11.93 12.63 -20.49
CA LYS A 141 13.23 12.24 -21.07
C LYS A 141 14.27 13.35 -20.87
N LEU A 142 13.93 14.60 -21.20
CA LEU A 142 14.81 15.75 -21.02
C LEU A 142 15.14 16.00 -19.54
N SER A 143 14.14 16.02 -18.66
CA SER A 143 14.33 16.32 -17.23
C SER A 143 15.11 15.22 -16.51
N THR A 144 14.81 13.96 -16.81
CA THR A 144 15.55 12.80 -16.27
C THR A 144 16.98 12.82 -16.78
N GLY A 145 17.16 13.06 -18.09
CA GLY A 145 18.47 13.19 -18.71
C GLY A 145 19.31 14.31 -18.10
N VAL A 146 18.74 15.50 -17.89
CA VAL A 146 19.45 16.63 -17.26
C VAL A 146 19.81 16.34 -15.80
N LYS A 147 18.93 15.69 -15.02
CA LYS A 147 19.24 15.27 -13.65
C LYS A 147 20.39 14.28 -13.60
N VAL A 148 20.45 13.35 -14.56
CA VAL A 148 21.57 12.42 -14.70
C VAL A 148 22.85 13.19 -15.03
N LEU A 149 22.81 14.13 -15.99
CA LEU A 149 23.94 14.98 -16.34
C LEU A 149 24.43 15.84 -15.15
N GLN A 150 23.51 16.34 -14.31
CA GLN A 150 23.81 17.10 -13.09
C GLN A 150 24.45 16.22 -12.00
N ALA A 151 23.91 15.01 -11.77
CA ALA A 151 24.45 14.07 -10.79
C ALA A 151 25.84 13.55 -11.19
N SER A 152 26.13 13.44 -12.48
CA SER A 152 27.44 13.06 -13.00
C SER A 152 28.41 14.23 -13.23
N ARG A 153 28.03 15.47 -12.89
CA ARG A 153 28.77 16.69 -13.28
C ARG A 153 30.19 16.73 -12.73
N GLU A 154 30.40 16.28 -11.49
CA GLU A 154 31.73 16.24 -10.85
C GLU A 154 32.60 15.06 -11.31
N SER A 155 32.01 14.06 -11.97
CA SER A 155 32.69 12.83 -12.43
C SER A 155 32.76 12.69 -13.97
N ARG A 156 32.31 13.69 -14.74
CA ARG A 156 32.43 13.69 -16.20
C ARG A 156 33.86 14.04 -16.59
N ASP A 157 34.70 13.01 -16.72
CA ASP A 157 35.99 13.16 -17.41
C ASP A 157 35.77 13.39 -18.91
N GLN A 158 36.75 14.03 -19.58
CA GLN A 158 36.77 14.24 -21.04
C GLN A 158 36.45 12.94 -21.83
N ASP A 159 36.75 11.78 -21.23
CA ASP A 159 36.46 10.45 -21.77
C ASP A 159 34.97 10.17 -22.04
N TYR A 160 34.03 10.78 -21.30
CA TYR A 160 32.58 10.55 -21.51
C TYR A 160 32.06 11.24 -22.77
N GLU A 161 32.45 12.49 -23.02
CA GLU A 161 32.10 13.20 -24.26
C GLU A 161 32.78 12.54 -25.47
N ILE A 162 34.03 12.07 -25.29
CA ILE A 162 34.76 11.31 -26.31
C ILE A 162 34.06 9.97 -26.63
N GLN A 163 33.56 9.24 -25.62
CA GLN A 163 32.78 8.02 -25.83
C GLN A 163 31.47 8.27 -26.60
N LEU A 164 30.77 9.37 -26.29
CA LEU A 164 29.57 9.79 -27.02
C LEU A 164 29.88 10.09 -28.49
N VAL A 165 30.95 10.83 -28.76
CA VAL A 165 31.41 11.13 -30.13
C VAL A 165 31.83 9.85 -30.86
N HIS A 166 32.52 8.93 -30.19
CA HIS A 166 32.87 7.62 -30.75
C HIS A 166 31.62 6.79 -31.09
N SER A 167 30.60 6.82 -30.23
CA SER A 167 29.33 6.13 -30.46
C SER A 167 28.56 6.71 -31.66
N LEU A 168 28.56 8.04 -31.84
CA LEU A 168 27.96 8.73 -32.99
C LEU A 168 28.65 8.31 -34.29
N ALA A 169 29.99 8.26 -34.28
CA ALA A 169 30.79 7.83 -35.44
C ALA A 169 30.49 6.37 -35.81
N GLU A 170 30.37 5.48 -34.83
CA GLU A 170 30.08 4.05 -35.02
C GLU A 170 28.63 3.81 -35.51
N ARG A 171 27.66 4.57 -35.02
CA ARG A 171 26.24 4.50 -35.44
C ARG A 171 26.05 4.89 -36.90
N ARG A 172 26.69 5.98 -37.34
CA ARG A 172 26.65 6.43 -38.74
C ARG A 172 27.44 5.51 -39.68
N LEU A 173 28.43 4.78 -39.15
CA LEU A 173 29.05 3.66 -39.88
C LEU A 173 28.08 2.49 -40.07
N ASN A 174 27.22 2.20 -39.09
CA ASN A 174 26.18 1.17 -39.18
C ASN A 174 25.00 1.55 -40.09
N GLU A 175 24.68 2.85 -40.26
CA GLU A 175 23.70 3.29 -41.26
C GLU A 175 24.12 2.92 -42.71
N LYS A 176 25.42 2.73 -42.98
CA LYS A 176 25.91 2.21 -44.28
C LYS A 176 25.34 0.81 -44.60
N TRP A 177 24.97 0.01 -43.60
CA TRP A 177 24.40 -1.35 -43.79
C TRP A 177 22.89 -1.33 -44.06
N SER A 178 22.16 -0.30 -43.62
CA SER A 178 20.72 -0.12 -43.90
C SER A 178 20.48 0.21 -45.39
N VAL A 179 21.41 0.95 -46.00
CA VAL A 179 21.37 1.28 -47.43
C VAL A 179 21.65 0.05 -48.31
N ALA A 180 22.47 -0.89 -47.85
CA ALA A 180 22.64 -2.19 -48.52
C ALA A 180 21.35 -3.02 -48.51
N GLY A 181 20.54 -2.92 -47.45
CA GLY A 181 19.20 -3.50 -47.38
C GLY A 181 18.20 -2.88 -48.36
N ALA A 182 18.26 -1.55 -48.56
CA ALA A 182 17.45 -0.84 -49.56
C ALA A 182 17.84 -1.23 -51.01
N LEU A 183 19.11 -1.54 -51.26
CA LEU A 183 19.64 -2.08 -52.52
C LEU A 183 19.04 -3.47 -52.84
N ILE A 184 18.97 -4.36 -51.85
CA ILE A 184 18.38 -5.70 -51.99
C ILE A 184 16.86 -5.60 -52.25
N PHE A 185 16.18 -4.70 -51.54
CA PHE A 185 14.75 -4.45 -51.73
C PHE A 185 14.43 -3.87 -53.12
N GLY A 186 15.24 -2.92 -53.59
CA GLY A 186 15.12 -2.35 -54.94
C GLY A 186 15.34 -3.40 -56.05
N CYS A 187 16.29 -4.32 -55.86
CA CYS A 187 16.52 -5.43 -56.79
C CYS A 187 15.35 -6.43 -56.82
N THR A 188 14.71 -6.71 -55.68
CA THR A 188 13.50 -7.57 -55.63
C THR A 188 12.29 -6.92 -56.30
N VAL A 189 12.11 -5.61 -56.15
CA VAL A 189 11.01 -4.87 -56.80
C VAL A 189 11.22 -4.83 -58.31
N ALA A 190 12.45 -4.63 -58.78
CA ALA A 190 12.77 -4.67 -60.22
C ALA A 190 12.57 -6.07 -60.84
N LEU A 191 12.78 -7.15 -60.07
CA LEU A 191 12.51 -8.52 -60.48
C LEU A 191 11.00 -8.78 -60.65
N CYS A 192 10.16 -8.14 -59.82
CA CYS A 192 8.70 -8.24 -59.91
C CYS A 192 8.11 -7.51 -61.12
N PHE A 193 8.80 -6.52 -61.69
CA PHE A 193 8.38 -5.80 -62.90
C PHE A 193 8.64 -6.56 -64.21
N LEU A 194 9.25 -7.75 -64.14
CA LEU A 194 9.63 -8.57 -65.30
C LEU A 194 8.54 -9.55 -65.77
N ILE A 195 7.31 -9.46 -65.25
CA ILE A 195 6.17 -10.26 -65.73
C ILE A 195 5.30 -9.47 -66.71
N ARG A 196 5.71 -9.61 -67.98
CA ARG A 196 4.93 -9.64 -69.22
C ARG A 196 4.29 -8.34 -69.76
N ASP A 197 5.10 -7.70 -70.59
CA ASP A 197 4.89 -7.29 -71.99
C ASP A 197 3.63 -6.56 -72.48
N LEU A 198 3.96 -5.51 -73.23
CA LEU A 198 3.28 -4.95 -74.41
C LEU A 198 2.17 -3.91 -74.16
N MET A 199 2.58 -2.63 -74.04
CA MET A 199 2.27 -1.60 -75.05
C MET A 199 2.65 -0.21 -74.54
N PHE A 200 3.86 0.20 -74.93
CA PHE A 200 4.53 1.46 -74.62
C PHE A 200 3.90 2.73 -75.22
N TYR A 201 2.63 2.71 -75.62
CA TYR A 201 1.96 3.87 -76.23
C TYR A 201 0.71 4.38 -75.49
N VAL A 202 0.30 3.72 -74.41
CA VAL A 202 -0.83 4.18 -73.58
C VAL A 202 -0.36 4.76 -72.24
N ILE A 203 0.86 4.42 -71.79
CA ILE A 203 1.38 4.75 -70.46
C ILE A 203 1.79 6.22 -70.31
N GLY A 204 2.14 6.93 -71.40
CA GLY A 204 2.42 8.37 -71.36
C GLY A 204 1.17 9.23 -71.12
N GLY A 205 0.03 8.83 -71.69
CA GLY A 205 -1.26 9.49 -71.44
C GLY A 205 -1.87 9.06 -70.10
N ILE A 206 -1.75 7.78 -69.77
CA ILE A 206 -2.25 7.23 -68.51
C ILE A 206 -1.47 7.75 -67.30
N THR A 207 -0.17 8.04 -67.37
CA THR A 207 0.56 8.58 -66.20
C THR A 207 0.14 10.02 -65.87
N VAL A 208 -0.12 10.87 -66.86
CA VAL A 208 -0.66 12.22 -66.61
C VAL A 208 -2.11 12.16 -66.15
N SER A 209 -2.94 11.29 -66.74
CA SER A 209 -4.30 11.05 -66.26
C SER A 209 -4.34 10.37 -64.90
N ILE A 210 -3.41 9.48 -64.55
CA ILE A 210 -3.31 8.84 -63.23
C ILE A 210 -2.80 9.82 -62.20
N ILE A 211 -1.85 10.70 -62.50
CA ILE A 211 -1.44 11.72 -61.52
C ILE A 211 -2.57 12.73 -61.30
N ALA A 212 -3.24 13.17 -62.37
CA ALA A 212 -4.41 14.03 -62.25
C ALA A 212 -5.57 13.32 -61.53
N PHE A 213 -5.82 12.04 -61.82
CA PHE A 213 -6.85 11.18 -61.22
C PHE A 213 -6.50 10.78 -59.79
N VAL A 214 -5.24 10.61 -59.42
CA VAL A 214 -4.78 10.36 -58.05
C VAL A 214 -4.82 11.64 -57.24
N PHE A 215 -4.54 12.81 -57.82
CA PHE A 215 -4.77 14.09 -57.14
C PHE A 215 -6.26 14.41 -57.01
N THR A 216 -7.09 14.13 -58.01
CA THR A 216 -8.55 14.29 -57.89
C THR A 216 -9.17 13.23 -56.99
N ILE A 217 -8.72 11.98 -56.99
CA ILE A 217 -9.16 10.95 -56.03
C ILE A 217 -8.64 11.26 -54.64
N LYS A 218 -7.41 11.73 -54.47
CA LYS A 218 -6.94 12.14 -53.14
C LYS A 218 -7.72 13.35 -52.65
N PHE A 219 -7.99 14.33 -53.50
CA PHE A 219 -8.85 15.47 -53.15
C PHE A 219 -10.31 15.05 -52.92
N LEU A 220 -10.88 14.14 -53.72
CA LEU A 220 -12.24 13.64 -53.58
C LEU A 220 -12.39 12.66 -52.42
N CYS A 221 -11.39 11.85 -52.09
CA CYS A 221 -11.35 10.99 -50.92
C CYS A 221 -11.09 11.80 -49.66
N GLU A 222 -10.33 12.90 -49.72
CA GLU A 222 -10.13 13.81 -48.60
C GLU A 222 -11.36 14.70 -48.39
N LEU A 223 -12.01 15.16 -49.47
CA LEU A 223 -13.30 15.85 -49.44
C LEU A 223 -14.42 14.89 -48.99
N ALA A 224 -14.45 13.66 -49.49
CA ALA A 224 -15.41 12.63 -49.08
C ALA A 224 -15.15 12.18 -47.65
N ALA A 225 -13.90 12.06 -47.19
CA ALA A 225 -13.60 11.79 -45.77
C ALA A 225 -14.02 12.97 -44.89
N ARG A 226 -13.89 14.22 -45.34
CA ARG A 226 -14.39 15.41 -44.64
C ARG A 226 -15.91 15.50 -44.64
N VAL A 227 -16.58 15.12 -45.73
CA VAL A 227 -18.05 15.07 -45.85
C VAL A 227 -18.65 13.86 -45.11
N VAL A 228 -17.99 12.70 -45.14
CA VAL A 228 -18.37 11.50 -44.37
C VAL A 228 -18.12 11.74 -42.88
N SER A 229 -17.03 12.40 -42.48
CA SER A 229 -16.82 12.85 -41.10
C SER A 229 -17.85 13.90 -40.67
N PHE A 230 -18.34 14.74 -41.59
CA PHE A 230 -19.43 15.68 -41.34
C PHE A 230 -20.78 14.95 -41.19
N LEU A 231 -21.05 13.94 -42.01
CA LEU A 231 -22.29 13.14 -42.00
C LEU A 231 -22.34 12.08 -40.89
N GLN A 232 -21.19 11.55 -40.45
CA GLN A 232 -21.12 10.49 -39.42
C GLN A 232 -21.07 11.02 -37.98
N ASN A 233 -20.76 12.30 -37.77
CA ASN A 233 -20.59 12.88 -36.42
C ASN A 233 -21.63 13.93 -35.99
N GLU A 234 -22.71 14.15 -36.75
CA GLU A 234 -23.79 15.05 -36.33
C GLU A 234 -25.15 14.34 -36.21
N ASP A 235 -25.70 14.33 -35.00
CA ASP A 235 -27.10 14.01 -34.73
C ASP A 235 -28.04 15.04 -35.39
N PRO A 236 -29.20 14.64 -35.93
CA PRO A 236 -30.15 15.52 -36.62
C PRO A 236 -30.68 16.71 -35.79
N GLY A 237 -30.57 16.65 -34.46
CA GLY A 237 -30.94 17.73 -33.54
C GLY A 237 -29.94 18.89 -33.45
N ARG A 238 -28.79 18.80 -34.14
CA ARG A 238 -27.69 19.80 -34.12
C ARG A 238 -27.69 20.81 -35.28
N ARG A 239 -28.72 20.82 -36.15
CA ARG A 239 -28.83 21.82 -37.25
C ARG A 239 -29.14 23.22 -36.71
N GLY A 240 -28.12 23.96 -36.31
CA GLY A 240 -28.10 25.42 -36.50
C GLY A 240 -27.63 25.72 -37.92
N ASP A 241 -28.10 26.82 -38.53
CA ASP A 241 -27.85 27.25 -39.93
C ASP A 241 -26.36 27.36 -40.31
N ARG A 242 -25.68 26.23 -40.50
CA ARG A 242 -24.27 26.19 -40.92
C ARG A 242 -24.16 25.37 -42.19
N SER A 243 -23.52 25.97 -43.18
CA SER A 243 -23.38 25.37 -44.50
C SER A 243 -22.11 24.52 -44.58
N ILE A 244 -22.08 23.52 -45.45
CA ILE A 244 -20.86 22.77 -45.80
C ILE A 244 -19.72 23.71 -46.22
N TYR A 245 -20.06 24.89 -46.73
CA TYR A 245 -19.12 25.93 -47.14
C TYR A 245 -18.31 26.50 -45.96
N ASP A 246 -18.90 26.63 -44.78
CA ASP A 246 -18.24 27.18 -43.58
C ASP A 246 -17.20 26.22 -43.00
N TYR A 247 -17.46 24.90 -43.09
CA TYR A 247 -16.53 23.85 -42.68
C TYR A 247 -15.30 23.79 -43.60
N VAL A 248 -15.50 23.92 -44.92
CA VAL A 248 -14.40 23.90 -45.91
C VAL A 248 -13.50 25.14 -45.80
N ARG A 249 -14.04 26.29 -45.40
CA ARG A 249 -13.25 27.52 -45.16
C ARG A 249 -12.47 27.52 -43.83
N GLY A 250 -12.64 26.53 -42.96
CA GLY A 250 -11.92 26.47 -41.68
C GLY A 250 -12.56 27.26 -40.55
N ASN A 251 -13.82 27.69 -40.70
CA ASN A 251 -14.59 28.39 -39.65
C ASN A 251 -15.31 27.38 -38.74
N TYR A 252 -14.55 26.43 -38.18
CA TYR A 252 -15.04 25.45 -37.21
C TYR A 252 -14.17 25.45 -35.95
N LEU A 253 -14.77 25.08 -34.82
CA LEU A 253 -14.05 24.93 -33.55
C LEU A 253 -13.14 23.69 -33.65
N ASP A 254 -11.83 23.88 -33.63
CA ASP A 254 -10.84 22.80 -33.52
C ASP A 254 -10.35 22.75 -32.05
N PRO A 255 -10.70 21.70 -31.27
CA PRO A 255 -10.26 21.54 -29.88
C PRO A 255 -8.74 21.63 -29.71
N ARG A 256 -7.97 21.28 -30.76
CA ARG A 256 -6.50 21.31 -30.76
C ARG A 256 -5.92 22.72 -30.84
N SER A 257 -6.75 23.72 -31.15
CA SER A 257 -6.37 25.14 -31.28
C SER A 257 -6.85 25.99 -30.09
N CYS A 258 -7.49 25.39 -29.09
CA CYS A 258 -7.97 26.10 -27.89
C CYS A 258 -6.79 26.46 -26.98
N LYS A 259 -6.72 27.71 -26.51
CA LYS A 259 -5.75 28.14 -25.49
C LYS A 259 -6.49 28.33 -24.17
N VAL A 260 -6.10 27.56 -23.16
CA VAL A 260 -6.59 27.75 -21.79
C VAL A 260 -5.66 28.76 -21.10
N SER A 261 -6.21 29.87 -20.61
CA SER A 261 -5.51 30.80 -19.73
C SER A 261 -6.10 30.68 -18.34
N TRP A 262 -5.23 30.48 -17.35
CA TRP A 262 -5.61 30.33 -15.95
C TRP A 262 -5.55 31.71 -15.29
N ASP A 263 -6.67 32.19 -14.77
CA ASP A 263 -6.78 33.51 -14.15
C ASP A 263 -7.11 33.36 -12.65
N TRP A 264 -6.18 32.79 -11.87
CA TRP A 264 -6.29 32.69 -10.41
C TRP A 264 -5.03 33.20 -9.71
N ASN A 265 -5.18 33.63 -8.46
CA ASN A 265 -4.07 34.09 -7.62
C ASN A 265 -3.47 32.92 -6.83
N ASP A 266 -2.16 32.72 -6.91
CA ASP A 266 -1.41 31.77 -6.08
C ASP A 266 -1.01 32.38 -4.72
N PRO A 267 -0.95 31.60 -3.63
CA PRO A 267 -1.26 30.17 -3.53
C PRO A 267 -2.74 29.90 -3.11
N GLN A 268 -3.31 28.79 -3.56
CA GLN A 268 -4.70 28.37 -3.27
C GLN A 268 -4.78 27.31 -2.16
N GLU A 269 -5.83 27.33 -1.35
CA GLU A 269 -6.02 26.34 -0.28
C GLU A 269 -6.63 25.03 -0.84
N VAL A 270 -6.11 23.88 -0.42
CA VAL A 270 -6.62 22.54 -0.78
C VAL A 270 -8.08 22.43 -0.30
N GLY A 271 -8.96 21.97 -1.18
CA GLY A 271 -10.41 21.89 -0.95
C GLY A 271 -11.22 23.09 -1.43
N GLN A 272 -10.59 24.22 -1.80
CA GLN A 272 -11.32 25.31 -2.43
C GLN A 272 -11.63 25.03 -3.91
N THR A 273 -12.80 25.52 -4.32
CA THR A 273 -13.27 25.45 -5.70
C THR A 273 -12.53 26.46 -6.56
N MET A 274 -11.69 25.98 -7.49
CA MET A 274 -11.09 26.85 -8.50
C MET A 274 -12.06 27.08 -9.65
N SER A 275 -12.26 28.35 -10.03
CA SER A 275 -13.07 28.82 -11.17
C SER A 275 -12.15 29.51 -12.17
N PHE A 276 -12.19 29.11 -13.45
CA PHE A 276 -11.36 29.73 -14.49
C PHE A 276 -12.15 29.89 -15.80
N PRO A 277 -11.97 31.00 -16.55
CA PRO A 277 -12.60 31.18 -17.85
C PRO A 277 -11.88 30.38 -18.94
N GLU A 278 -12.62 29.75 -19.84
CA GLU A 278 -12.07 29.12 -21.06
C GLU A 278 -12.16 30.08 -22.26
N HIS A 279 -11.05 30.30 -22.96
CA HIS A 279 -11.03 31.08 -24.21
C HIS A 279 -10.93 30.18 -25.44
N LEU A 280 -12.00 30.15 -26.25
CA LEU A 280 -12.05 29.41 -27.52
C LEU A 280 -11.65 30.36 -28.67
N CYS A 281 -10.59 30.04 -29.42
CA CYS A 281 -10.22 30.79 -30.64
C CYS A 281 -10.33 29.93 -31.90
N TYR A 282 -10.81 30.54 -33.00
CA TYR A 282 -10.91 29.91 -34.32
C TYR A 282 -9.55 29.88 -35.03
N ARG A 283 -9.36 28.90 -35.92
CA ARG A 283 -8.09 28.62 -36.64
C ARG A 283 -7.67 29.71 -37.65
N GLY A 284 -8.39 30.83 -37.72
CA GLY A 284 -8.09 31.99 -38.56
C GLY A 284 -7.56 33.23 -37.83
N GLY A 285 -7.30 33.17 -36.52
CA GLY A 285 -6.71 34.29 -35.76
C GLY A 285 -7.67 35.42 -35.36
N ASN A 286 -8.94 35.39 -35.80
CA ASN A 286 -9.98 36.25 -35.24
C ASN A 286 -10.56 35.60 -33.97
N CYS A 287 -10.09 36.00 -32.78
CA CYS A 287 -10.77 35.66 -31.53
C CYS A 287 -11.98 36.60 -31.40
N GLN A 288 -13.17 36.13 -31.81
CA GLN A 288 -14.42 36.71 -31.30
C GLN A 288 -14.66 36.10 -29.92
N LEU A 289 -14.77 36.97 -28.91
CA LEU A 289 -15.18 36.59 -27.55
C LEU A 289 -16.49 35.79 -27.62
N CYS A 290 -16.40 34.47 -27.52
CA CYS A 290 -17.49 33.67 -26.99
C CYS A 290 -17.11 33.42 -25.53
N VAL A 291 -17.49 34.36 -24.66
CA VAL A 291 -17.47 34.13 -23.21
C VAL A 291 -18.61 33.15 -22.96
N CYS A 292 -18.31 31.86 -23.07
CA CYS A 292 -19.05 30.89 -22.29
C CYS A 292 -18.40 30.93 -20.91
N ASP A 293 -19.03 31.60 -19.95
CA ASP A 293 -18.68 31.50 -18.54
C ASP A 293 -18.97 30.07 -18.05
N LEU A 294 -18.17 29.12 -18.52
CA LEU A 294 -18.11 27.76 -17.99
C LEU A 294 -17.22 27.83 -16.76
N VAL A 295 -17.83 28.25 -15.65
CA VAL A 295 -17.22 28.16 -14.33
C VAL A 295 -17.15 26.68 -13.97
N TYR A 296 -16.00 26.06 -14.19
CA TYR A 296 -15.72 24.73 -13.64
C TYR A 296 -15.35 24.85 -12.19
N SER A 297 -15.80 23.91 -11.38
CA SER A 297 -15.49 23.84 -9.96
C SER A 297 -14.65 22.59 -9.71
N VAL A 298 -13.33 22.75 -9.54
CA VAL A 298 -12.42 21.63 -9.26
C VAL A 298 -11.93 21.72 -7.81
N PRO A 299 -12.26 20.75 -6.93
CA PRO A 299 -11.62 20.65 -5.63
C PRO A 299 -10.20 20.12 -5.80
N VAL A 300 -9.23 20.82 -5.20
CA VAL A 300 -7.84 20.34 -5.11
C VAL A 300 -7.76 19.36 -3.95
N CYS A 301 -7.27 18.13 -4.19
CA CYS A 301 -7.41 17.04 -3.21
C CYS A 301 -6.09 16.50 -2.61
N PHE A 302 -4.90 16.94 -3.00
CA PHE A 302 -3.65 16.32 -2.50
C PHE A 302 -2.44 17.24 -2.63
N VAL A 303 -1.40 17.07 -1.80
CA VAL A 303 -0.14 17.84 -1.76
C VAL A 303 1.09 16.91 -1.88
N CYS A 304 1.80 16.91 -3.03
CA CYS A 304 3.03 16.10 -3.26
C CYS A 304 4.33 16.80 -2.80
N HIS A 305 4.88 16.47 -1.62
CA HIS A 305 6.16 17.05 -1.18
C HIS A 305 7.37 16.48 -1.95
N HIS A 306 8.23 17.36 -2.47
CA HIS A 306 9.45 16.97 -3.21
C HIS A 306 10.79 17.38 -2.58
N SER A 307 10.83 18.07 -1.43
CA SER A 307 12.10 18.27 -0.69
C SER A 307 11.85 18.71 0.76
N SER A 308 12.81 18.42 1.64
CA SER A 308 12.81 18.76 3.07
C SER A 308 13.33 20.17 3.40
N VAL A 309 13.59 21.02 2.40
CA VAL A 309 14.07 22.38 2.62
C VAL A 309 13.34 23.32 1.64
N ILE A 310 12.51 24.20 2.20
CA ILE A 310 11.74 25.28 1.53
C ILE A 310 10.46 24.80 0.81
N THR A 311 9.35 25.19 1.46
CA THR A 311 8.00 25.49 0.95
C THR A 311 7.89 25.68 -0.56
N THR A 312 7.41 24.66 -1.27
CA THR A 312 6.52 24.75 -2.44
C THR A 312 6.22 23.34 -2.95
N THR A 313 4.93 23.02 -3.08
CA THR A 313 4.47 21.69 -3.48
C THR A 313 3.79 21.78 -4.85
N LYS A 314 4.29 21.00 -5.82
CA LYS A 314 3.67 20.84 -7.15
C LYS A 314 2.68 19.68 -7.10
N ILE A 315 1.43 19.90 -7.47
CA ILE A 315 0.39 18.86 -7.49
C ILE A 315 -0.05 18.56 -8.92
N LEU A 316 -0.27 17.28 -9.18
CA LEU A 316 -0.89 16.76 -10.40
C LEU A 316 -2.37 16.49 -10.08
N CYS A 317 -3.29 17.33 -10.55
CA CYS A 317 -4.72 17.07 -10.43
C CYS A 317 -5.24 16.49 -11.76
N MET A 318 -5.95 15.35 -11.71
CA MET A 318 -6.65 14.80 -12.87
C MET A 318 -8.15 15.13 -12.78
N CYS A 319 -8.63 16.06 -13.60
CA CYS A 319 -10.05 16.37 -13.71
C CYS A 319 -10.68 15.64 -14.89
N LYS A 320 -11.82 14.98 -14.68
CA LYS A 320 -12.71 14.54 -15.76
C LYS A 320 -13.67 15.68 -16.10
N CYS A 321 -13.41 16.41 -17.18
CA CYS A 321 -14.37 17.39 -17.69
C CYS A 321 -15.36 16.70 -18.64
N THR A 322 -16.66 16.92 -18.41
CA THR A 322 -17.72 16.51 -19.35
C THR A 322 -18.28 17.79 -19.99
N LEU A 323 -17.76 18.15 -21.16
CA LEU A 323 -18.24 19.29 -21.94
C LEU A 323 -19.56 18.93 -22.65
N ILE A 324 -20.41 19.94 -22.88
CA ILE A 324 -21.57 19.87 -23.82
C ILE A 324 -21.11 19.64 -25.28
N CYS A 325 -19.81 19.62 -25.53
CA CYS A 325 -19.20 19.07 -26.74
C CYS A 325 -18.34 17.87 -26.33
N SER A 326 -18.82 16.65 -26.59
CA SER A 326 -18.28 15.36 -26.14
C SER A 326 -16.81 15.08 -26.50
N PHE A 327 -15.88 15.76 -25.84
CA PHE A 327 -14.46 15.43 -25.75
C PHE A 327 -14.04 15.46 -24.28
N ALA A 328 -13.46 14.38 -23.78
CA ALA A 328 -12.82 14.35 -22.47
C ALA A 328 -11.38 14.87 -22.61
N LEU A 329 -11.15 16.11 -22.21
CA LEU A 329 -9.80 16.61 -21.95
C LEU A 329 -9.52 16.40 -20.46
N THR A 330 -8.42 15.74 -20.12
CA THR A 330 -7.81 15.76 -18.78
C THR A 330 -6.73 16.83 -18.77
N PRO A 331 -7.04 18.10 -18.45
CA PRO A 331 -6.01 19.12 -18.32
C PRO A 331 -5.13 18.83 -17.10
N VAL A 332 -3.81 18.90 -17.27
CA VAL A 332 -2.86 18.84 -16.16
C VAL A 332 -2.77 20.24 -15.54
N LEU A 333 -3.28 20.38 -14.32
CA LEU A 333 -3.24 21.63 -13.56
C LEU A 333 -1.85 21.82 -12.93
N PHE A 334 -1.29 23.04 -13.04
CA PHE A 334 -0.05 23.46 -12.39
C PHE A 334 -0.35 24.68 -11.51
N GLY A 335 -0.11 24.62 -10.20
CA GLY A 335 -0.36 25.73 -9.26
C GLY A 335 0.30 25.50 -7.91
N PHE A 336 0.38 26.55 -7.08
CA PHE A 336 0.89 26.48 -5.70
C PHE A 336 -0.26 26.29 -4.73
N PHE A 337 -0.21 25.21 -3.94
CA PHE A 337 -1.28 24.91 -2.99
C PHE A 337 -0.81 24.91 -1.55
N VAL A 338 -1.65 25.47 -0.69
CA VAL A 338 -1.53 25.44 0.77
C VAL A 338 -2.49 24.39 1.30
N SER A 339 -2.03 23.59 2.25
CA SER A 339 -2.88 22.62 2.95
C SER A 339 -4.13 23.27 3.55
N GLY A 340 -5.25 22.54 3.54
CA GLY A 340 -6.52 23.01 4.10
C GLY A 340 -6.50 23.18 5.62
N THR A 341 -7.61 23.67 6.17
CA THR A 341 -7.85 23.72 7.62
C THR A 341 -7.73 22.34 8.28
N VAL A 342 -7.32 22.34 9.56
CA VAL A 342 -7.18 21.12 10.37
C VAL A 342 -8.53 20.44 10.55
N VAL A 343 -8.59 19.16 10.20
CA VAL A 343 -9.74 18.29 10.41
C VAL A 343 -9.45 17.34 11.58
N PRO A 344 -10.19 17.43 12.71
CA PRO A 344 -9.98 16.61 13.90
C PRO A 344 -9.99 15.10 13.63
N SER A 345 -10.90 14.64 12.75
CA SER A 345 -11.07 13.22 12.41
C SER A 345 -9.96 12.62 11.55
N LYS A 346 -9.11 13.46 10.94
CA LYS A 346 -7.92 13.04 10.16
C LYS A 346 -6.63 13.31 10.93
N THR A 347 -6.68 14.24 11.89
CA THR A 347 -5.58 14.58 12.78
C THR A 347 -5.37 13.48 13.81
N LYS A 348 -4.09 13.15 14.07
CA LYS A 348 -3.71 12.00 14.89
C LYS A 348 -2.47 12.27 15.72
N ILE A 349 -2.37 11.59 16.87
CA ILE A 349 -1.13 11.47 17.63
C ILE A 349 -0.18 10.53 16.85
N ALA A 350 1.05 10.96 16.57
CA ALA A 350 1.99 10.27 15.69
C ALA A 350 2.39 8.87 16.19
N TYR A 351 2.62 8.74 17.50
CA TYR A 351 2.93 7.48 18.17
C TYR A 351 1.76 7.09 19.06
N HIS A 352 0.83 6.32 18.49
CA HIS A 352 -0.39 5.98 19.21
C HIS A 352 -0.11 4.95 20.31
N PHE A 353 -0.72 5.15 21.47
CA PHE A 353 -0.71 4.24 22.60
C PHE A 353 -2.10 4.25 23.24
N SER A 354 -2.53 3.09 23.75
CA SER A 354 -3.77 2.97 24.52
C SER A 354 -3.60 3.44 25.97
N THR A 355 -2.41 3.26 26.56
CA THR A 355 -2.09 3.68 27.93
C THR A 355 -0.72 4.34 28.04
N LEU A 356 -0.64 5.52 28.66
CA LEU A 356 0.59 6.27 28.89
C LEU A 356 1.06 6.16 30.34
N VAL A 357 2.32 5.81 30.57
CA VAL A 357 2.91 5.78 31.93
C VAL A 357 3.74 7.03 32.17
N LEU A 358 3.28 7.90 33.07
CA LEU A 358 3.91 9.17 33.43
C LEU A 358 4.42 9.19 34.87
N VAL A 359 5.26 10.17 35.16
CA VAL A 359 5.75 10.44 36.51
C VAL A 359 5.10 11.74 36.99
N TYR A 360 4.62 11.72 38.24
CA TYR A 360 4.03 12.87 38.91
C TYR A 360 4.91 14.12 38.79
N GLY A 361 4.34 15.22 38.30
CA GLY A 361 5.02 16.50 38.15
C GLY A 361 6.02 16.60 37.00
N GLN A 362 6.30 15.50 36.28
CA GLN A 362 7.20 15.50 35.14
C GLN A 362 6.43 15.85 33.85
N GLN A 363 7.03 16.73 33.04
CA GLN A 363 6.47 17.10 31.74
C GLN A 363 6.69 16.00 30.71
N HIS A 364 5.64 15.66 29.97
CA HIS A 364 5.68 14.73 28.83
C HIS A 364 5.22 15.45 27.56
N THR A 365 5.78 15.09 26.40
CA THR A 365 5.45 15.74 25.12
C THR A 365 4.79 14.75 24.19
N LEU A 366 3.56 15.07 23.76
CA LEU A 366 2.83 14.36 22.73
C LEU A 366 3.03 15.05 21.39
N GLN A 367 3.26 14.27 20.34
CA GLN A 367 3.38 14.76 18.97
C GLN A 367 2.06 14.51 18.24
N ILE A 368 1.40 15.60 17.85
CA ILE A 368 0.17 15.61 17.06
C ILE A 368 0.56 15.98 15.63
N GLU A 369 0.00 15.26 14.67
CA GLU A 369 0.14 15.51 13.24
C GLU A 369 -1.19 16.06 12.70
N PRO A 370 -1.32 17.38 12.56
CA PRO A 370 -2.52 17.99 12.01
C PRO A 370 -2.69 17.63 10.54
N ARG A 371 -3.91 17.23 10.16
CA ARG A 371 -4.25 16.82 8.78
C ARG A 371 -5.50 17.55 8.29
N ASP A 372 -5.53 17.91 7.01
CA ASP A 372 -6.73 18.44 6.36
C ASP A 372 -7.69 17.31 5.96
N GLU A 373 -8.82 17.67 5.34
CA GLU A 373 -9.87 16.75 4.87
C GLU A 373 -9.32 15.62 3.98
N TYR A 374 -8.24 15.90 3.25
CA TYR A 374 -7.62 15.00 2.30
C TYR A 374 -6.40 14.27 2.86
N GLY A 375 -6.08 14.47 4.15
CA GLY A 375 -4.96 13.81 4.81
C GLY A 375 -3.60 14.47 4.57
N ASN A 376 -3.56 15.68 4.01
CA ASN A 376 -2.30 16.41 3.85
C ASN A 376 -1.87 17.04 5.19
N PRO A 377 -0.57 17.12 5.50
CA PRO A 377 -0.08 17.88 6.66
C PRO A 377 -0.46 19.36 6.54
N THR A 378 -1.03 19.96 7.59
CA THR A 378 -1.57 21.36 7.55
C THR A 378 -0.57 22.47 7.90
N SER A 379 0.69 22.12 8.09
CA SER A 379 1.73 22.92 8.76
C SER A 379 2.07 24.27 8.15
N ASN A 380 1.61 24.56 6.93
CA ASN A 380 1.98 25.75 6.16
C ASN A 380 0.82 26.71 5.96
N SER A 381 -0.37 26.46 6.53
CA SER A 381 -1.47 27.40 6.39
C SER A 381 -1.22 28.68 7.22
N PRO A 382 -1.14 29.86 6.57
CA PRO A 382 -0.91 31.13 7.27
C PRO A 382 -2.10 31.55 8.15
N SER A 383 -3.24 30.85 8.07
CA SER A 383 -4.43 31.08 8.89
C SER A 383 -4.48 30.28 10.20
N LEU A 384 -3.53 29.35 10.45
CA LEU A 384 -3.57 28.47 11.62
C LEU A 384 -2.84 29.08 12.84
N MET A 385 -3.61 29.67 13.75
CA MET A 385 -3.21 29.92 15.14
C MET A 385 -3.56 28.68 15.99
N ASP A 386 -2.92 27.54 15.70
CA ASP A 386 -3.29 26.23 16.25
C ASP A 386 -3.09 26.08 17.77
N GLU A 387 -2.28 26.92 18.39
CA GLU A 387 -1.88 26.75 19.80
C GLU A 387 -3.06 26.85 20.79
N VAL A 388 -4.10 27.61 20.45
CA VAL A 388 -5.29 27.82 21.32
C VAL A 388 -6.38 26.77 21.08
N ASN A 389 -6.38 26.12 19.91
CA ASN A 389 -7.48 25.28 19.45
C ASN A 389 -7.43 23.85 20.01
N TYR A 390 -6.27 23.40 20.50
CA TYR A 390 -6.14 22.06 21.11
C TYR A 390 -6.53 22.08 22.59
N SER A 391 -7.58 21.34 22.96
CA SER A 391 -8.01 21.09 24.33
C SER A 391 -7.62 19.69 24.82
N LEU A 392 -7.43 19.56 26.12
CA LEU A 392 -7.13 18.30 26.81
C LEU A 392 -8.09 18.22 27.99
N HIS A 393 -8.90 17.17 28.04
CA HIS A 393 -9.76 16.83 29.16
C HIS A 393 -9.23 15.57 29.84
N VAL A 394 -9.21 15.56 31.17
CA VAL A 394 -8.72 14.43 31.96
C VAL A 394 -9.78 14.05 32.99
N TYR A 395 -10.06 12.76 33.13
CA TYR A 395 -11.04 12.18 34.06
C TYR A 395 -10.34 11.17 34.98
N SER A 396 -10.67 11.14 36.27
CA SER A 396 -10.10 10.13 37.19
C SER A 396 -10.73 8.76 36.96
N LEU A 397 -9.93 7.70 36.94
CA LEU A 397 -10.41 6.31 36.83
C LEU A 397 -10.31 5.60 38.19
N GLY A 398 -11.45 5.14 38.69
CA GLY A 398 -11.55 4.34 39.92
C GLY A 398 -11.69 5.12 41.23
N THR A 399 -12.00 6.41 41.20
CA THR A 399 -12.36 7.17 42.40
C THR A 399 -13.60 8.00 42.08
N GLY A 400 -14.72 7.78 42.80
CA GLY A 400 -15.99 8.48 42.56
C GLY A 400 -16.01 9.97 42.94
N ASP A 401 -14.84 10.58 43.10
CA ASP A 401 -14.71 11.98 43.48
C ASP A 401 -14.64 12.83 42.20
N GLU A 402 -15.77 13.40 41.80
CA GLU A 402 -15.87 14.51 40.83
C GLU A 402 -15.41 15.83 41.49
N GLU A 403 -14.20 15.87 42.04
CA GLU A 403 -13.59 17.14 42.45
C GLU A 403 -13.08 17.90 41.22
N ASN A 404 -13.14 19.24 41.24
CA ASN A 404 -12.69 20.14 40.17
C ASN A 404 -11.33 19.72 39.58
N LEU A 405 -11.36 19.15 38.38
CA LEU A 405 -10.21 18.52 37.69
C LEU A 405 -9.22 19.53 37.07
N GLU A 406 -9.56 20.81 36.98
CA GLU A 406 -8.72 21.84 36.34
C GLU A 406 -7.39 22.09 37.07
N ASP A 407 -7.30 21.80 38.39
CA ASP A 407 -6.06 21.94 39.16
C ASP A 407 -5.10 20.74 39.01
N TYR A 408 -5.53 19.65 38.38
CA TYR A 408 -4.79 18.38 38.39
C TYR A 408 -3.76 18.24 37.27
N TYR A 409 -3.77 19.13 36.28
CA TYR A 409 -2.82 19.09 35.18
C TYR A 409 -2.48 20.48 34.66
N SER A 410 -1.42 20.56 33.88
CA SER A 410 -1.09 21.73 33.08
C SER A 410 -0.72 21.28 31.68
N LYS A 411 -1.15 22.03 30.67
CA LYS A 411 -0.79 21.81 29.27
C LYS A 411 -0.11 23.03 28.67
N SER A 412 0.74 22.81 27.68
CA SER A 412 1.22 23.86 26.78
C SER A 412 1.33 23.29 25.37
N VAL A 413 0.89 24.05 24.38
CA VAL A 413 0.92 23.66 22.96
C VAL A 413 2.03 24.45 22.28
N LEU A 414 2.89 23.79 21.51
CA LEU A 414 3.93 24.43 20.72
C LEU A 414 3.87 23.92 19.28
N SER A 415 4.06 24.81 18.30
CA SER A 415 4.15 24.41 16.90
C SER A 415 5.59 24.07 16.49
N ASN A 416 5.80 22.91 15.88
CA ASN A 416 7.06 22.53 15.21
C ASN A 416 6.87 22.62 13.69
N LYS A 417 7.14 23.82 13.15
CA LYS A 417 6.95 24.13 11.72
C LYS A 417 7.84 23.32 10.79
N GLN A 418 9.01 22.85 11.24
CA GLN A 418 9.95 22.09 10.40
C GLN A 418 9.49 20.65 10.16
N GLN A 419 8.88 20.03 11.16
CA GLN A 419 8.41 18.64 11.10
C GLN A 419 6.91 18.52 10.85
N CYS A 420 6.22 19.65 10.64
CA CYS A 420 4.79 19.70 10.41
C CYS A 420 3.98 19.09 11.57
N GLN A 421 4.40 19.35 12.81
CA GLN A 421 3.87 18.72 14.02
C GLN A 421 3.48 19.76 15.08
N ILE A 422 2.49 19.41 15.90
CA ILE A 422 2.13 20.13 17.12
C ILE A 422 2.64 19.33 18.32
N LEU A 423 3.36 20.00 19.21
CA LEU A 423 3.90 19.43 20.44
C LEU A 423 2.99 19.82 21.61
N LEU A 424 2.11 18.92 22.02
CA LEU A 424 1.29 19.08 23.21
C LEU A 424 2.06 18.57 24.43
N LYS A 425 2.57 19.49 25.26
CA LYS A 425 3.23 19.13 26.50
C LYS A 425 2.22 19.07 27.64
N ILE A 426 2.23 17.97 28.38
CA ILE A 426 1.31 17.68 29.49
C ILE A 426 2.10 17.40 30.76
N THR A 427 1.61 17.90 31.89
CA THR A 427 2.14 17.59 33.23
C THR A 427 0.97 17.31 34.15
N LEU A 428 0.90 16.12 34.75
CA LEU A 428 -0.09 15.80 35.78
C LEU A 428 0.47 16.04 37.18
N LYS A 429 -0.34 16.69 38.00
CA LYS A 429 -0.06 17.08 39.39
C LYS A 429 -0.81 16.20 40.40
N LYS A 430 -1.37 15.06 39.98
CA LYS A 430 -2.01 14.07 40.86
C LYS A 430 -1.59 12.67 40.44
N LYS A 431 -1.32 11.80 41.42
CA LYS A 431 -1.02 10.37 41.19
C LYS A 431 -2.31 9.58 40.99
N GLY A 432 -2.28 8.51 40.20
CA GLY A 432 -3.45 7.67 39.94
C GLY A 432 -3.57 7.21 38.50
N CYS A 433 -4.73 6.66 38.15
CA CYS A 433 -5.10 6.33 36.78
C CYS A 433 -6.13 7.34 36.29
N PHE A 434 -5.98 7.80 35.06
CA PHE A 434 -6.83 8.81 34.46
C PHE A 434 -7.18 8.43 33.03
N ARG A 435 -8.29 8.93 32.50
CA ARG A 435 -8.61 8.91 31.07
C ARG A 435 -8.41 10.31 30.51
N ALA A 436 -7.65 10.42 29.44
CA ALA A 436 -7.43 11.68 28.73
C ALA A 436 -8.14 11.68 27.38
N ARG A 437 -8.68 12.84 27.01
CA ARG A 437 -9.26 13.10 25.68
C ARG A 437 -8.70 14.39 25.12
N ILE A 438 -8.02 14.32 23.99
CA ILE A 438 -7.52 15.47 23.23
C ILE A 438 -8.54 15.84 22.16
N SER A 439 -8.83 17.12 22.02
CA SER A 439 -9.77 17.66 21.03
C SER A 439 -9.17 18.88 20.33
N TYR A 440 -9.65 19.16 19.11
CA TYR A 440 -9.35 20.37 18.36
C TYR A 440 -10.68 21.08 18.07
N ASN A 441 -10.82 22.33 18.50
CA ASN A 441 -12.10 23.07 18.47
C ASN A 441 -13.27 22.24 19.04
N ASP A 442 -13.05 21.65 20.23
CA ASP A 442 -14.01 20.80 20.96
C ASP A 442 -14.45 19.52 20.24
N LEU A 443 -13.85 19.20 19.09
CA LEU A 443 -14.06 17.93 18.40
C LEU A 443 -12.91 16.96 18.72
N PRO A 444 -13.20 15.72 19.16
CA PRO A 444 -12.17 14.77 19.54
C PRO A 444 -11.30 14.39 18.34
N LEU A 445 -10.00 14.26 18.58
CA LEU A 445 -9.08 13.71 17.59
C LEU A 445 -9.36 12.23 17.37
N SER A 446 -9.04 11.72 16.17
CA SER A 446 -9.31 10.33 15.77
C SER A 446 -8.77 9.26 16.74
N ASN A 447 -7.58 9.48 17.29
CA ASN A 447 -6.94 8.62 18.30
C ASN A 447 -6.59 9.42 19.57
N GLY A 448 -7.42 10.42 19.90
CA GLY A 448 -7.17 11.38 20.97
C GLY A 448 -7.56 10.90 22.38
N GLU A 449 -8.16 9.71 22.52
CA GLU A 449 -8.61 9.16 23.79
C GLU A 449 -7.71 8.00 24.24
N PHE A 450 -7.20 8.07 25.47
CA PHE A 450 -6.26 7.09 26.03
C PHE A 450 -6.20 7.16 27.57
N ASP A 451 -5.69 6.10 28.20
CA ASP A 451 -5.51 6.05 29.65
C ASP A 451 -4.13 6.56 30.07
N ILE A 452 -4.00 7.10 31.27
CA ILE A 452 -2.74 7.60 31.85
C ILE A 452 -2.56 6.99 33.24
N ILE A 453 -1.41 6.35 33.47
CA ILE A 453 -0.97 5.92 34.80
C ILE A 453 0.11 6.90 35.27
N VAL A 454 -0.19 7.68 36.31
CA VAL A 454 0.76 8.62 36.93
C VAL A 454 1.35 8.01 38.20
N LEU A 455 2.65 7.75 38.14
CA LEU A 455 3.45 7.14 39.21
C LEU A 455 4.23 8.19 40.01
N SER A 456 4.49 7.92 41.29
CA SER A 456 5.55 8.59 42.04
C SER A 456 6.93 8.18 41.53
N GLU A 457 7.97 8.96 41.87
CA GLU A 457 9.36 8.63 41.49
C GLU A 457 9.79 7.26 42.05
N ASN A 458 9.34 6.91 43.26
CA ASN A 458 9.62 5.60 43.86
C ASN A 458 8.94 4.45 43.09
N GLU A 459 7.67 4.62 42.71
CA GLU A 459 6.93 3.62 41.92
C GLU A 459 7.54 3.47 40.52
N LYS A 460 7.90 4.57 39.86
CA LYS A 460 8.62 4.57 38.57
C LYS A 460 9.94 3.80 38.67
N ASN A 461 10.75 4.06 39.69
CA ASN A 461 12.00 3.33 39.90
C ASN A 461 11.78 1.82 40.11
N CYS A 462 10.68 1.44 40.78
CA CYS A 462 10.27 0.03 40.91
C CYS A 462 9.91 -0.58 39.54
N VAL A 463 9.12 0.13 38.73
CA VAL A 463 8.76 -0.31 37.37
C VAL A 463 9.99 -0.46 36.47
N GLU A 464 10.90 0.52 36.45
CA GLU A 464 12.13 0.44 35.66
C GLU A 464 13.03 -0.72 36.10
N LYS A 465 13.12 -0.97 37.41
CA LYS A 465 13.81 -2.15 37.94
C LYS A 465 13.15 -3.45 37.46
N ASN A 466 11.82 -3.53 37.49
CA ASN A 466 11.09 -4.70 36.98
C ASN A 466 11.38 -4.93 35.50
N VAL A 467 11.30 -3.89 34.67
CA VAL A 467 11.44 -3.98 33.20
C VAL A 467 12.88 -4.27 32.77
N SER A 468 13.87 -3.86 33.57
CA SER A 468 15.30 -4.14 33.33
C SER A 468 15.75 -5.51 33.83
N THR A 469 14.98 -6.18 34.71
CA THR A 469 15.35 -7.48 35.27
C THR A 469 15.11 -8.62 34.27
N PRO A 470 16.14 -9.39 33.86
CA PRO A 470 15.97 -10.53 32.97
C PRO A 470 15.39 -11.74 33.71
N GLY A 471 14.06 -11.92 33.68
CA GLY A 471 13.38 -13.20 33.97
C GLY A 471 12.62 -13.32 35.31
N ILE A 472 11.44 -13.95 35.19
CA ILE A 472 10.56 -14.75 36.12
C ILE A 472 10.25 -14.21 37.55
N SER A 473 10.96 -13.22 38.08
CA SER A 473 10.89 -12.82 39.50
C SER A 473 9.91 -11.69 39.83
N ILE A 474 9.20 -11.12 38.85
CA ILE A 474 8.26 -10.03 39.08
C ILE A 474 6.91 -10.63 39.45
N TYR A 475 6.51 -10.49 40.71
CA TYR A 475 5.19 -10.93 41.17
C TYR A 475 4.54 -9.91 42.10
N PHE A 476 3.21 -9.92 42.10
CA PHE A 476 2.37 -9.07 42.94
C PHE A 476 1.37 -9.95 43.71
N GLU A 477 1.22 -9.69 45.00
CA GLU A 477 0.14 -10.29 45.78
C GLU A 477 -1.18 -9.59 45.44
N ALA A 478 -2.19 -10.38 45.07
CA ALA A 478 -3.51 -9.89 44.70
C ALA A 478 -4.63 -10.78 45.24
N TYR A 479 -5.86 -10.28 45.14
CA TYR A 479 -7.09 -10.97 45.53
C TYR A 479 -8.00 -11.09 44.32
N LEU A 480 -8.33 -12.33 43.97
CA LEU A 480 -9.18 -12.70 42.84
C LEU A 480 -10.64 -12.76 43.29
N TYR A 481 -11.50 -12.00 42.60
CA TYR A 481 -12.95 -12.02 42.78
C TYR A 481 -13.61 -13.00 41.80
N GLY A 482 -14.73 -13.60 42.20
CA GLY A 482 -15.49 -14.54 41.35
C GLY A 482 -16.29 -13.80 40.28
N THR A 483 -16.38 -14.37 39.08
CA THR A 483 -17.02 -13.83 37.86
C THR A 483 -18.55 -13.74 37.94
N GLY A 484 -19.12 -13.05 38.93
CA GLY A 484 -20.59 -12.99 39.07
C GLY A 484 -21.21 -11.88 39.90
N ASN A 485 -20.49 -10.86 40.38
CA ASN A 485 -21.04 -9.97 41.43
C ASN A 485 -21.32 -8.50 41.07
N TYR A 486 -21.08 -8.01 39.84
CA TYR A 486 -21.28 -6.57 39.56
C TYR A 486 -21.78 -6.23 38.14
N SER A 487 -22.83 -6.90 37.65
CA SER A 487 -23.57 -6.43 36.47
C SER A 487 -24.60 -5.32 36.75
N ASN A 488 -24.74 -4.84 38.00
CA ASN A 488 -25.84 -3.93 38.39
C ASN A 488 -25.47 -2.47 38.71
N TYR A 489 -24.24 -2.00 38.44
CA TYR A 489 -23.87 -0.59 38.74
C TYR A 489 -23.61 0.32 37.53
N SER A 490 -24.00 -0.09 36.33
CA SER A 490 -24.04 0.79 35.17
C SER A 490 -25.31 0.53 34.35
N ASN A 491 -26.42 1.11 34.78
CA ASN A 491 -27.58 1.41 33.92
C ASN A 491 -28.54 2.35 34.66
N SER A 492 -28.24 3.64 34.67
CA SER A 492 -29.30 4.64 34.69
C SER A 492 -29.84 4.77 33.27
N SER A 493 -31.16 4.68 33.13
CA SER A 493 -31.98 4.83 31.91
C SER A 493 -31.94 3.67 30.91
N TRP A 494 -32.80 2.66 31.11
CA TRP A 494 -33.67 2.07 30.07
C TRP A 494 -34.83 1.32 30.78
N GLN A 495 -35.97 1.99 30.93
CA GLN A 495 -37.24 1.32 31.18
C GLN A 495 -37.67 0.61 29.89
N ARG A 496 -38.03 -0.67 29.98
CA ARG A 496 -38.96 -1.30 29.04
C ARG A 496 -40.16 -1.89 29.81
N PRO A 497 -41.35 -1.91 29.18
CA PRO A 497 -42.61 -2.15 29.86
C PRO A 497 -42.81 -3.65 30.11
N SER A 498 -43.31 -3.97 31.31
CA SER A 498 -43.80 -5.29 31.68
C SER A 498 -45.19 -5.52 31.08
N MET A 499 -45.43 -6.70 30.49
CA MET A 499 -46.75 -7.26 30.21
C MET A 499 -46.69 -8.75 30.52
N GLY A 500 -47.63 -9.22 31.35
CA GLY A 500 -48.07 -10.62 31.39
C GLY A 500 -47.76 -11.35 32.70
N ASP A 501 -48.76 -11.35 33.59
CA ASP A 501 -48.87 -12.13 34.81
C ASP A 501 -48.79 -13.64 34.56
N GLU A 502 -48.05 -14.38 35.38
CA GLU A 502 -48.49 -15.67 35.93
C GLU A 502 -47.95 -15.81 37.37
N GLU A 503 -48.89 -16.05 38.30
CA GLU A 503 -48.72 -16.18 39.75
C GLU A 503 -48.18 -17.58 40.11
N GLU A 504 -47.11 -17.69 40.88
CA GLU A 504 -46.94 -18.80 41.83
C GLU A 504 -46.25 -18.30 43.13
N GLU A 505 -46.93 -18.58 44.24
CA GLU A 505 -46.59 -18.24 45.62
C GLU A 505 -45.28 -18.91 46.08
N HIS A 506 -44.35 -18.14 46.66
CA HIS A 506 -43.50 -18.68 47.73
C HIS A 506 -42.94 -17.59 48.66
N ASP A 507 -43.12 -17.84 49.96
CA ASP A 507 -42.64 -17.17 51.17
C ASP A 507 -41.61 -16.04 51.06
N SER A 508 -41.98 -14.89 51.64
CA SER A 508 -41.10 -13.74 51.87
C SER A 508 -40.07 -14.00 52.97
N PRO A 509 -38.78 -13.68 52.79
CA PRO A 509 -37.90 -13.37 53.89
C PRO A 509 -37.59 -11.87 53.94
N VAL A 510 -38.05 -11.26 55.04
CA VAL A 510 -37.53 -10.11 55.79
C VAL A 510 -36.30 -9.39 55.19
N GLU A 511 -36.48 -8.09 54.90
CA GLU A 511 -35.42 -7.11 54.61
C GLU A 511 -34.31 -7.11 55.67
N GLY A 512 -33.04 -7.18 55.24
CA GLY A 512 -31.90 -6.79 56.06
C GLY A 512 -30.80 -7.82 56.33
N GLN A 513 -30.44 -8.67 55.37
CA GLN A 513 -29.11 -9.31 55.38
C GLN A 513 -28.24 -8.76 54.25
N PRO A 514 -27.01 -8.28 54.52
CA PRO A 514 -26.07 -7.97 53.46
C PRO A 514 -25.77 -9.26 52.71
N GLU A 515 -25.92 -9.26 51.38
CA GLU A 515 -25.42 -10.34 50.53
C GLU A 515 -24.00 -10.70 50.98
N LYS A 516 -23.80 -11.95 51.41
CA LYS A 516 -22.48 -12.44 51.83
C LYS A 516 -21.57 -12.44 50.60
N VAL A 517 -20.85 -11.34 50.37
CA VAL A 517 -19.78 -11.26 49.39
C VAL A 517 -18.82 -12.43 49.65
N LYS A 518 -18.76 -13.38 48.71
CA LYS A 518 -17.83 -14.52 48.80
C LYS A 518 -16.42 -13.97 49.01
N LYS A 519 -15.72 -14.47 50.03
CA LYS A 519 -14.36 -14.04 50.35
C LYS A 519 -13.45 -14.22 49.13
N PRO A 520 -12.72 -13.19 48.66
CA PRO A 520 -11.90 -13.27 47.47
C PRO A 520 -10.68 -14.18 47.73
N LYS A 521 -10.24 -14.87 46.68
CA LYS A 521 -9.14 -15.84 46.76
C LYS A 521 -7.80 -15.12 46.68
N LYS A 522 -6.86 -15.43 47.57
CA LYS A 522 -5.50 -14.88 47.51
C LYS A 522 -4.72 -15.52 46.37
N VAL A 523 -4.17 -14.70 45.48
CA VAL A 523 -3.42 -15.11 44.28
C VAL A 523 -2.14 -14.30 44.12
N TYR A 524 -1.28 -14.75 43.21
CA TYR A 524 -0.02 -14.10 42.87
C TYR A 524 0.04 -13.87 41.36
N CYS A 525 0.18 -12.61 40.97
CA CYS A 525 0.25 -12.17 39.58
C CYS A 525 1.71 -12.04 39.15
N TYR A 526 2.16 -12.92 38.27
CA TYR A 526 3.52 -12.90 37.71
C TYR A 526 3.54 -12.18 36.38
N ILE A 527 4.42 -11.19 36.20
CA ILE A 527 4.56 -10.45 34.94
C ILE A 527 5.92 -10.75 34.32
N SER A 528 5.93 -10.98 33.02
CA SER A 528 7.12 -11.14 32.20
C SER A 528 6.96 -10.34 30.90
N PRO A 529 8.02 -10.15 30.10
CA PRO A 529 7.87 -9.54 28.77
C PRO A 529 6.89 -10.27 27.85
N LYS A 530 6.57 -11.55 28.10
CA LYS A 530 5.69 -12.35 27.22
C LYS A 530 4.25 -12.45 27.74
N GLN A 531 4.08 -12.55 29.05
CA GLN A 531 2.79 -12.89 29.66
C GLN A 531 2.65 -12.39 31.10
N LEU A 532 1.39 -12.17 31.51
CA LEU A 532 0.90 -12.02 32.87
C LEU A 532 0.20 -13.33 33.29
N SER A 533 0.67 -13.99 34.34
CA SER A 533 0.05 -15.22 34.86
C SER A 533 -0.49 -15.03 36.27
N VAL A 534 -1.75 -15.37 36.50
CA VAL A 534 -2.36 -15.38 37.83
C VAL A 534 -2.26 -16.80 38.39
N LYS A 535 -1.62 -16.96 39.55
CA LYS A 535 -1.37 -18.26 40.17
C LYS A 535 -1.87 -18.31 41.61
N GLU A 536 -2.40 -19.45 42.00
CA GLU A 536 -2.68 -19.81 43.39
C GLU A 536 -1.61 -20.81 43.86
N PHE A 537 -1.35 -20.89 45.17
CA PHE A 537 -0.39 -21.88 45.70
C PHE A 537 -1.12 -22.95 46.49
N TYR A 538 -1.03 -24.19 46.01
CA TYR A 538 -1.47 -25.36 46.75
C TYR A 538 -0.44 -25.72 47.83
N LEU A 539 -0.90 -25.94 49.07
CA LEU A 539 -0.07 -26.19 50.26
C LEU A 539 1.08 -25.16 50.46
N LYS A 540 0.94 -23.94 49.92
CA LYS A 540 1.97 -22.89 49.91
C LYS A 540 3.28 -23.24 49.17
N ILE A 541 3.33 -24.34 48.42
CA ILE A 541 4.57 -24.83 47.77
C ILE A 541 4.39 -24.98 46.25
N ILE A 542 3.25 -25.50 45.80
CA ILE A 542 3.03 -25.84 44.38
C ILE A 542 2.20 -24.72 43.72
N PRO A 543 2.79 -23.94 42.78
CA PRO A 543 2.04 -22.91 42.08
C PRO A 543 1.10 -23.53 41.05
N TRP A 544 -0.19 -23.34 41.24
CA TRP A 544 -1.25 -23.66 40.28
C TRP A 544 -1.58 -22.43 39.45
N ARG A 545 -1.45 -22.52 38.13
CA ARG A 545 -1.77 -21.42 37.20
C ARG A 545 -3.28 -21.40 36.93
N LEU A 546 -3.94 -20.30 37.30
CA LEU A 546 -5.37 -20.10 37.08
C LEU A 546 -5.62 -19.44 35.73
N PHE A 547 -4.97 -18.29 35.50
CA PHE A 547 -5.13 -17.50 34.29
C PHE A 547 -3.78 -17.14 33.70
N THR A 548 -3.74 -16.92 32.39
CA THR A 548 -2.57 -16.36 31.71
C THR A 548 -3.04 -15.48 30.58
N PHE A 549 -2.51 -14.28 30.57
CA PHE A 549 -2.72 -13.24 29.58
C PHE A 549 -1.41 -12.95 28.90
N ARG A 550 -1.46 -12.59 27.63
CA ARG A 550 -0.28 -12.17 26.89
C ARG A 550 0.05 -10.71 27.18
N VAL A 551 1.31 -10.33 27.06
CA VAL A 551 1.68 -8.91 26.97
C VAL A 551 1.60 -8.47 25.51
N CYS A 552 0.39 -8.15 25.05
CA CYS A 552 0.10 -7.64 23.71
C CYS A 552 -1.01 -6.58 23.76
N PRO A 553 -1.23 -5.79 22.68
CA PRO A 553 -2.25 -4.74 22.67
C PRO A 553 -3.69 -5.24 22.92
N GLY A 554 -3.98 -6.51 22.61
CA GLY A 554 -5.30 -7.11 22.80
C GLY A 554 -5.64 -7.43 24.27
N THR A 555 -4.68 -7.42 25.19
CA THR A 555 -4.98 -7.56 26.62
C THR A 555 -5.19 -6.18 27.25
N LYS A 556 -6.45 -5.88 27.60
CA LYS A 556 -6.88 -4.57 28.12
C LYS A 556 -7.02 -4.61 29.64
N PHE A 557 -6.74 -3.48 30.27
CA PHE A 557 -7.00 -3.26 31.69
C PHE A 557 -8.10 -2.21 31.89
N THR A 558 -9.08 -2.54 32.72
CA THR A 558 -10.11 -1.61 33.17
C THR A 558 -9.90 -1.31 34.64
N TYR A 559 -9.83 -0.03 35.01
CA TYR A 559 -9.48 0.39 36.36
C TYR A 559 -10.72 0.72 37.19
N TYR A 560 -10.83 0.11 38.36
CA TYR A 560 -11.93 0.31 39.30
C TYR A 560 -11.42 0.84 40.64
N GLY A 561 -12.37 1.24 41.48
CA GLY A 561 -12.06 1.76 42.81
C GLY A 561 -11.65 0.71 43.83
N PRO A 562 -11.54 1.12 45.10
CA PRO A 562 -11.15 0.24 46.18
C PRO A 562 -12.14 -0.92 46.36
N ASP A 563 -11.64 -2.14 46.52
CA ASP A 563 -12.47 -3.31 46.80
C ASP A 563 -13.15 -3.19 48.18
N PRO A 564 -14.34 -3.78 48.36
CA PRO A 564 -15.10 -3.61 49.59
C PRO A 564 -14.39 -4.17 50.83
N ILE A 565 -13.49 -5.16 50.68
CA ILE A 565 -12.92 -5.95 51.77
C ILE A 565 -11.55 -5.43 52.22
N HIS A 566 -10.59 -5.32 51.30
CA HIS A 566 -9.20 -4.92 51.61
C HIS A 566 -8.97 -3.43 51.39
N LYS A 567 -9.92 -2.72 50.75
CA LYS A 567 -9.80 -1.31 50.35
C LYS A 567 -8.60 -1.05 49.43
N TYR A 568 -8.14 -2.08 48.71
CA TYR A 568 -7.12 -1.97 47.68
C TYR A 568 -7.77 -1.69 46.34
N LEU A 569 -7.05 -0.98 45.49
CA LEU A 569 -7.54 -0.65 44.17
C LEU A 569 -7.71 -1.90 43.29
N THR A 570 -8.81 -1.95 42.54
CA THR A 570 -9.14 -3.07 41.67
C THR A 570 -8.84 -2.75 40.20
N LEU A 571 -8.52 -3.78 39.42
CA LEU A 571 -8.56 -3.75 37.97
C LEU A 571 -9.18 -5.03 37.42
N VAL A 572 -9.72 -4.96 36.21
CA VAL A 572 -10.13 -6.13 35.43
C VAL A 572 -9.15 -6.31 34.28
N VAL A 573 -8.70 -7.55 34.08
CA VAL A 573 -7.89 -7.94 32.93
C VAL A 573 -8.78 -8.72 31.97
N ASP A 574 -8.83 -8.26 30.72
CA ASP A 574 -9.60 -8.90 29.65
C ASP A 574 -8.72 -9.07 28.40
N ASP A 575 -8.80 -10.24 27.77
CA ASP A 575 -8.18 -10.55 26.48
C ASP A 575 -9.19 -10.93 25.40
N GLY A 576 -10.50 -10.86 25.70
CA GLY A 576 -11.59 -11.22 24.80
C GLY A 576 -11.73 -12.73 24.53
N ILE A 577 -10.85 -13.56 25.10
CA ILE A 577 -10.77 -15.01 24.87
C ILE A 577 -11.32 -15.76 26.07
N GLN A 578 -10.93 -15.37 27.29
CA GLN A 578 -11.38 -15.99 28.54
C GLN A 578 -12.26 -15.01 29.35
N PRO A 579 -13.03 -15.50 30.35
CA PRO A 579 -13.82 -14.62 31.20
C PRO A 579 -12.94 -13.53 31.83
N PRO A 580 -13.38 -12.25 31.85
CA PRO A 580 -12.61 -11.16 32.45
C PRO A 580 -12.25 -11.46 33.90
N VAL A 581 -11.02 -11.15 34.28
CA VAL A 581 -10.47 -11.50 35.60
C VAL A 581 -10.33 -10.25 36.45
N GLU A 582 -11.13 -10.16 37.50
CA GLU A 582 -11.10 -9.06 38.46
C GLU A 582 -10.06 -9.31 39.57
N LEU A 583 -9.12 -8.37 39.72
CA LEU A 583 -7.99 -8.44 40.64
C LEU A 583 -7.92 -7.18 41.51
N SER A 584 -7.97 -7.36 42.83
CA SER A 584 -7.66 -6.32 43.81
C SER A 584 -6.20 -6.45 44.26
N CYS A 585 -5.42 -5.37 44.15
CA CYS A 585 -3.98 -5.40 44.39
C CYS A 585 -3.52 -4.11 45.09
N LYS A 586 -2.68 -4.24 46.13
CA LYS A 586 -2.11 -3.08 46.83
C LYS A 586 -1.26 -2.21 45.89
N ASP A 587 -0.43 -2.84 45.08
CA ASP A 587 0.49 -2.19 44.14
C ASP A 587 -0.08 -2.19 42.71
N ARG A 588 -1.41 -2.04 42.58
CA ARG A 588 -2.15 -2.13 41.30
C ARG A 588 -1.55 -1.27 40.19
N ASN A 589 -1.15 -0.03 40.49
CA ASN A 589 -0.57 0.88 39.50
C ASN A 589 0.83 0.45 39.05
N ILE A 590 1.65 -0.11 39.94
CA ILE A 590 2.99 -0.64 39.60
C ILE A 590 2.83 -1.88 38.72
N MET A 591 1.90 -2.77 39.08
CA MET A 591 1.58 -3.97 38.29
C MET A 591 1.13 -3.58 36.88
N ALA A 592 0.18 -2.65 36.77
CA ALA A 592 -0.33 -2.17 35.50
C ALA A 592 0.75 -1.47 34.66
N ALA A 593 1.49 -0.55 35.25
CA ALA A 593 2.57 0.16 34.56
C ALA A 593 3.70 -0.76 34.10
N THR A 594 4.03 -1.80 34.88
CA THR A 594 5.03 -2.81 34.48
C THR A 594 4.58 -3.57 33.24
N PHE A 595 3.30 -3.98 33.19
CA PHE A 595 2.72 -4.61 32.01
C PHE A 595 2.78 -3.69 30.78
N ILE A 596 2.32 -2.44 30.91
CA ILE A 596 2.29 -1.46 29.81
C ILE A 596 3.71 -1.14 29.31
N ARG A 597 4.70 -1.05 30.20
CA ARG A 597 6.10 -0.84 29.79
C ARG A 597 6.69 -2.03 29.03
N PHE A 598 6.36 -3.26 29.42
CA PHE A 598 6.73 -4.44 28.62
C PHE A 598 6.03 -4.42 27.25
N LEU A 599 4.74 -4.08 27.22
CA LEU A 599 3.98 -3.94 25.98
C LEU A 599 4.63 -2.95 25.02
N HIS A 600 4.89 -1.72 25.47
CA HIS A 600 5.52 -0.68 24.64
C HIS A 600 6.90 -1.09 24.14
N LYS A 601 7.69 -1.79 24.96
CA LYS A 601 9.00 -2.33 24.58
C LYS A 601 8.88 -3.41 23.51
N ASN A 602 7.82 -4.23 23.55
CA ASN A 602 7.59 -5.29 22.58
C ASN A 602 7.12 -4.75 21.22
N ILE A 603 6.30 -3.70 21.19
CA ILE A 603 5.68 -3.19 19.94
C ILE A 603 6.47 -2.07 19.25
N GLY A 604 7.55 -1.57 19.87
CA GLY A 604 8.36 -0.51 19.29
C GLY A 604 7.82 0.92 19.50
N GLY A 605 6.85 1.10 20.40
CA GLY A 605 6.37 2.40 20.86
C GLY A 605 5.10 2.94 20.19
N SER A 606 4.51 2.24 19.22
CA SER A 606 3.23 2.62 18.62
C SER A 606 2.37 1.38 18.33
N GLU A 607 1.06 1.51 18.50
CA GLU A 607 0.09 0.44 18.27
C GLU A 607 -0.40 0.37 16.81
N THR A 608 -0.01 1.31 15.94
CA THR A 608 -0.46 1.27 14.53
C THR A 608 0.16 0.11 13.78
N PHE A 609 -0.59 -0.49 12.84
CA PHE A 609 -0.10 -1.59 12.02
C PHE A 609 1.19 -1.23 11.26
N GLN A 610 1.25 -0.06 10.63
CA GLN A 610 2.43 0.36 9.88
C GLN A 610 3.68 0.54 10.77
N ASP A 611 3.50 1.01 12.00
CA ASP A 611 4.60 1.14 12.96
C ASP A 611 5.06 -0.24 13.45
N LYS A 612 4.12 -1.14 13.77
CA LYS A 612 4.42 -2.55 14.11
C LYS A 612 5.19 -3.23 12.98
N VAL A 613 4.77 -3.05 11.72
CA VAL A 613 5.47 -3.58 10.54
C VAL A 613 6.88 -2.98 10.45
N SER A 614 7.02 -1.67 10.60
CA SER A 614 8.32 -0.99 10.50
C SER A 614 9.29 -1.45 11.60
N PHE A 615 8.78 -1.60 12.82
CA PHE A 615 9.49 -2.17 13.96
C PHE A 615 9.90 -3.62 13.70
N PHE A 616 8.94 -4.48 13.33
CA PHE A 616 9.17 -5.89 13.01
C PHE A 616 10.28 -6.06 11.96
N GLN A 617 10.19 -5.33 10.85
CA GLN A 617 11.17 -5.41 9.77
C GLN A 617 12.54 -4.93 10.22
N ARG A 618 12.62 -3.87 11.04
CA ARG A 618 13.88 -3.37 11.61
C ARG A 618 14.54 -4.41 12.52
N GLU A 619 13.79 -4.98 13.45
CA GLU A 619 14.30 -6.00 14.38
C GLU A 619 14.72 -7.26 13.63
N LEU A 620 13.93 -7.69 12.64
CA LEU A 620 14.26 -8.85 11.82
C LEU A 620 15.57 -8.61 11.03
N ARG A 621 15.77 -7.42 10.44
CA ARG A 621 17.05 -7.06 9.81
C ARG A 621 18.20 -7.08 10.82
N HIS A 622 17.97 -6.61 12.04
CA HIS A 622 18.98 -6.59 13.09
C HIS A 622 19.42 -8.01 13.50
N ILE A 623 18.48 -8.94 13.70
CA ILE A 623 18.74 -10.34 14.03
C ILE A 623 19.59 -11.03 12.94
N HIS A 624 19.30 -10.72 11.68
CA HIS A 624 20.02 -11.30 10.53
C HIS A 624 21.24 -10.49 10.09
N SER A 625 21.59 -9.39 10.76
CA SER A 625 22.68 -8.49 10.36
C SER A 625 24.05 -9.19 10.28
N LYS A 626 24.27 -10.22 11.10
CA LYS A 626 25.51 -11.01 11.11
C LYS A 626 25.53 -12.13 10.05
N ARG A 627 24.42 -12.37 9.35
CA ARG A 627 24.30 -13.44 8.35
C ARG A 627 24.54 -12.83 6.97
N PRO A 628 25.62 -13.24 6.26
CA PRO A 628 25.95 -12.64 4.97
C PRO A 628 24.92 -13.03 3.92
N ARG A 629 24.42 -12.04 3.18
CA ARG A 629 23.43 -12.23 2.11
C ARG A 629 24.10 -12.63 0.79
N THR A 630 24.96 -13.64 0.83
CA THR A 630 25.57 -14.21 -0.38
C THR A 630 24.51 -14.84 -1.28
N LYS A 631 24.84 -15.04 -2.54
CA LYS A 631 23.97 -15.72 -3.51
C LYS A 631 23.96 -17.22 -3.27
N THR A 632 22.81 -17.86 -3.47
CA THR A 632 22.64 -19.32 -3.46
C THR A 632 21.73 -19.71 -4.62
N CYS A 633 22.20 -20.63 -5.46
CA CYS A 633 21.45 -21.10 -6.63
C CYS A 633 20.49 -22.22 -6.26
N LEU A 634 19.22 -22.10 -6.67
CA LEU A 634 18.20 -23.15 -6.55
C LEU A 634 17.83 -23.63 -7.95
N LYS A 635 18.16 -24.88 -8.27
CA LYS A 635 17.74 -25.54 -9.51
C LYS A 635 16.36 -26.16 -9.29
N ILE A 636 15.35 -25.63 -9.96
CA ILE A 636 13.95 -25.98 -9.74
C ILE A 636 13.36 -26.51 -11.04
N THR A 637 12.54 -27.55 -10.93
CA THR A 637 11.86 -28.15 -12.07
C THR A 637 10.37 -27.85 -11.94
N ARG A 638 9.80 -27.09 -12.89
CA ARG A 638 8.46 -26.49 -12.79
C ARG A 638 7.35 -27.52 -12.54
N HIS A 639 7.39 -28.67 -13.21
CA HIS A 639 6.39 -29.73 -13.09
C HIS A 639 6.43 -30.48 -11.75
N CYS A 640 7.52 -30.38 -10.98
CA CYS A 640 7.68 -30.99 -9.66
C CYS A 640 8.29 -29.98 -8.68
N ILE A 641 7.68 -28.79 -8.62
CA ILE A 641 8.23 -27.65 -7.88
C ILE A 641 8.46 -27.96 -6.40
N LEU A 642 7.54 -28.66 -5.74
CA LEU A 642 7.63 -29.00 -4.33
C LEU A 642 8.81 -29.93 -4.05
N ASP A 643 8.89 -31.04 -4.79
CA ASP A 643 9.95 -32.05 -4.61
C ASP A 643 11.34 -31.50 -4.96
N SER A 644 11.44 -30.76 -6.07
CA SER A 644 12.69 -30.12 -6.47
C SER A 644 13.13 -29.04 -5.48
N SER A 645 12.19 -28.27 -4.91
CA SER A 645 12.49 -27.28 -3.87
C SER A 645 12.96 -27.93 -2.56
N LEU A 646 12.27 -28.99 -2.12
CA LEU A 646 12.67 -29.78 -0.95
C LEU A 646 14.06 -30.40 -1.14
N LYS A 647 14.35 -30.94 -2.33
CA LYS A 647 15.66 -31.50 -2.66
C LYS A 647 16.75 -30.45 -2.64
N SER A 648 16.52 -29.29 -3.25
CA SER A 648 17.47 -28.18 -3.35
C SER A 648 17.77 -27.53 -1.99
N THR A 649 16.82 -27.54 -1.06
CA THR A 649 16.96 -26.92 0.27
C THR A 649 17.25 -27.93 1.40
N ARG A 650 17.30 -29.23 1.10
CA ARG A 650 17.43 -30.32 2.10
C ARG A 650 18.60 -30.15 3.08
N ASN A 651 19.73 -29.64 2.59
CA ASN A 651 20.97 -29.50 3.35
C ASN A 651 21.24 -28.06 3.79
N PHE A 652 20.27 -27.15 3.66
CA PHE A 652 20.45 -25.76 4.05
C PHE A 652 20.53 -25.64 5.58
N SER A 653 21.54 -24.92 6.04
CA SER A 653 21.56 -24.39 7.40
C SER A 653 20.59 -23.21 7.53
N VAL A 654 20.29 -22.83 8.77
CA VAL A 654 19.51 -21.61 9.07
C VAL A 654 20.13 -20.35 8.43
N SER A 655 21.47 -20.31 8.28
CA SER A 655 22.17 -19.21 7.61
C SER A 655 21.97 -19.22 6.09
N ASP A 656 21.89 -20.41 5.47
CA ASP A 656 21.63 -20.54 4.04
C ASP A 656 20.24 -20.02 3.66
N TRP A 657 19.26 -20.17 4.56
CA TRP A 657 17.94 -19.57 4.38
C TRP A 657 17.96 -18.03 4.43
N SER A 658 18.99 -17.40 4.98
CA SER A 658 19.18 -15.93 4.94
C SER A 658 19.86 -15.45 3.65
N LYS A 659 20.39 -16.36 2.80
CA LYS A 659 21.04 -16.03 1.53
C LYS A 659 20.05 -15.53 0.48
N ASN A 660 20.56 -14.82 -0.53
CA ASN A 660 19.75 -14.40 -1.67
C ASN A 660 19.54 -15.58 -2.63
N PHE A 661 18.28 -15.96 -2.87
CA PHE A 661 17.95 -17.09 -3.74
C PHE A 661 18.02 -16.67 -5.21
N GLU A 662 18.83 -17.36 -5.99
CA GLU A 662 18.90 -17.28 -7.44
C GLU A 662 18.23 -18.53 -8.02
N VAL A 663 16.95 -18.41 -8.34
CA VAL A 663 16.15 -19.53 -8.84
C VAL A 663 16.41 -19.70 -10.33
N VAL A 664 16.78 -20.91 -10.73
CA VAL A 664 16.93 -21.35 -12.11
C VAL A 664 15.88 -22.41 -12.38
N PHE A 665 14.88 -22.08 -13.18
CA PHE A 665 13.96 -23.08 -13.71
C PHE A 665 14.68 -23.89 -14.78
N GLN A 666 14.62 -25.21 -14.67
CA GLN A 666 15.30 -26.11 -15.58
C GLN A 666 14.76 -25.94 -17.00
N ASP A 667 15.67 -25.81 -17.97
CA ASP A 667 15.37 -25.65 -19.40
C ASP A 667 14.62 -24.34 -19.75
N GLU A 668 14.69 -23.32 -18.89
CA GLU A 668 14.08 -21.99 -19.10
C GLU A 668 15.13 -20.88 -19.04
N GLU A 669 15.09 -19.94 -20.00
CA GLU A 669 15.92 -18.73 -20.00
C GLU A 669 15.24 -17.60 -19.21
N ALA A 670 16.00 -16.88 -18.39
CA ALA A 670 15.50 -15.74 -17.63
C ALA A 670 16.39 -14.51 -17.87
N LEU A 671 15.77 -13.35 -18.06
CA LEU A 671 16.45 -12.06 -18.25
C LEU A 671 17.00 -11.49 -16.95
N ASP A 672 16.40 -11.86 -15.80
CA ASP A 672 16.77 -11.38 -14.48
C ASP A 672 16.66 -12.47 -13.41
N TRP A 673 17.18 -12.18 -12.21
CA TRP A 673 17.02 -13.04 -11.02
C TRP A 673 15.80 -12.70 -10.17
N GLY A 674 15.14 -11.57 -10.46
CA GLY A 674 14.00 -11.06 -9.71
C GLY A 674 12.70 -11.75 -10.09
N GLY A 675 12.43 -11.89 -11.38
CA GLY A 675 11.26 -12.58 -11.94
C GLY A 675 11.16 -14.02 -11.47
N PRO A 676 12.16 -14.89 -11.75
CA PRO A 676 12.14 -16.30 -11.34
C PRO A 676 11.99 -16.49 -9.83
N ARG A 677 12.59 -15.61 -9.03
CA ARG A 677 12.44 -15.64 -7.57
C ARG A 677 11.00 -15.39 -7.13
N ARG A 678 10.38 -14.30 -7.62
CA ARG A 678 8.98 -13.96 -7.29
C ARG A 678 8.03 -15.07 -7.72
N GLU A 679 8.23 -15.59 -8.93
CA GLU A 679 7.44 -16.69 -9.45
C GLU A 679 7.59 -17.96 -8.61
N TRP A 680 8.81 -18.30 -8.20
CA TRP A 680 9.04 -19.45 -7.33
C TRP A 680 8.30 -19.34 -6.00
N PHE A 681 8.36 -18.18 -5.32
CA PHE A 681 7.62 -17.96 -4.07
C PHE A 681 6.12 -18.09 -4.27
N GLU A 682 5.59 -17.55 -5.37
CA GLU A 682 4.17 -17.67 -5.70
C GLU A 682 3.76 -19.12 -5.94
N LEU A 683 4.49 -19.84 -6.79
CA LEU A 683 4.19 -21.23 -7.13
C LEU A 683 4.36 -22.16 -5.94
N ILE A 684 5.44 -22.04 -5.16
CA ILE A 684 5.66 -22.91 -4.00
C ILE A 684 4.63 -22.66 -2.91
N CYS A 685 4.20 -21.41 -2.67
CA CYS A 685 3.12 -21.11 -1.73
C CYS A 685 1.80 -21.74 -2.22
N LYS A 686 1.45 -21.53 -3.50
CA LYS A 686 0.27 -22.18 -4.10
C LYS A 686 0.34 -23.69 -3.91
N THR A 687 1.45 -24.34 -4.27
CA THR A 687 1.59 -25.78 -4.16
C THR A 687 1.57 -26.28 -2.73
N LEU A 688 2.12 -25.55 -1.74
CA LEU A 688 2.12 -25.96 -0.33
C LEU A 688 0.75 -25.85 0.33
N PHE A 689 0.04 -24.77 0.04
CA PHE A 689 -1.21 -24.39 0.72
C PHE A 689 -2.47 -24.71 -0.10
N ASP A 690 -2.32 -25.25 -1.30
CA ASP A 690 -3.42 -25.86 -2.06
C ASP A 690 -3.90 -27.14 -1.36
N THR A 691 -5.22 -27.27 -1.23
CA THR A 691 -5.86 -28.43 -0.60
C THR A 691 -5.71 -29.72 -1.42
N ASN A 692 -5.44 -29.62 -2.72
CA ASN A 692 -5.28 -30.79 -3.59
C ASN A 692 -4.14 -31.72 -3.15
N ASN A 693 -3.08 -31.16 -2.56
CA ASN A 693 -1.93 -31.93 -2.07
C ASN A 693 -2.20 -32.61 -0.71
N GLN A 694 -3.31 -32.28 -0.04
CA GLN A 694 -3.72 -32.76 1.28
C GLN A 694 -2.77 -32.47 2.45
N LEU A 695 -1.75 -31.61 2.28
CA LEU A 695 -0.94 -31.08 3.37
C LEU A 695 -1.72 -30.06 4.19
N PHE A 696 -2.48 -29.20 3.52
CA PHE A 696 -3.50 -28.35 4.13
C PHE A 696 -4.88 -28.82 3.63
N THR A 697 -5.92 -28.52 4.40
CA THR A 697 -7.31 -28.86 4.10
C THR A 697 -8.22 -27.66 4.35
N ARG A 698 -9.50 -27.78 4.01
CA ARG A 698 -10.57 -26.86 4.42
C ARG A 698 -11.55 -27.61 5.31
N PHE A 699 -12.23 -26.89 6.20
CA PHE A 699 -13.33 -27.47 6.97
C PHE A 699 -14.60 -27.68 6.13
N SER A 700 -14.78 -26.87 5.09
CA SER A 700 -15.85 -27.01 4.10
C SER A 700 -15.29 -27.12 2.69
N ASP A 701 -15.93 -27.92 1.83
CA ASP A 701 -15.55 -28.11 0.42
C ASP A 701 -15.85 -26.90 -0.48
N ASN A 702 -16.04 -25.72 0.10
CA ASN A 702 -16.22 -24.47 -0.62
C ASN A 702 -14.87 -23.94 -1.14
N ASN A 703 -14.82 -23.45 -2.37
CA ASN A 703 -13.64 -22.78 -2.93
C ASN A 703 -13.23 -21.49 -2.19
N GLN A 704 -14.13 -20.94 -1.38
CA GLN A 704 -13.82 -19.85 -0.47
C GLN A 704 -13.19 -20.28 0.86
N GLY A 705 -13.25 -21.57 1.19
CA GLY A 705 -12.80 -22.09 2.47
C GLY A 705 -11.36 -21.71 2.78
N LEU A 706 -11.14 -21.26 4.01
CA LEU A 706 -9.82 -20.97 4.54
C LEU A 706 -9.05 -22.27 4.76
N VAL A 707 -7.73 -22.23 4.55
CA VAL A 707 -6.87 -23.40 4.65
C VAL A 707 -6.37 -23.61 6.08
N HIS A 708 -6.36 -24.86 6.52
CA HIS A 708 -5.95 -25.31 7.85
C HIS A 708 -5.00 -26.50 7.72
N PRO A 709 -4.04 -26.71 8.63
CA PRO A 709 -3.21 -27.92 8.62
C PRO A 709 -4.07 -29.19 8.63
N ASN A 710 -3.66 -30.21 7.88
CA ASN A 710 -4.44 -31.45 7.77
C ASN A 710 -3.95 -32.51 8.79
N ALA A 711 -4.77 -32.76 9.82
CA ALA A 711 -4.56 -33.82 10.80
C ALA A 711 -4.64 -35.22 10.16
N ASP A 712 -5.59 -35.42 9.23
CA ASP A 712 -5.86 -36.70 8.57
C ASP A 712 -5.10 -36.85 7.23
N ARG A 713 -3.94 -36.17 7.09
CA ARG A 713 -3.15 -36.20 5.85
C ARG A 713 -2.65 -37.62 5.52
N PRO A 714 -2.41 -37.92 4.23
CA PRO A 714 -1.78 -39.17 3.82
C PRO A 714 -0.44 -39.44 4.53
N PRO A 715 -0.13 -40.70 4.93
CA PRO A 715 1.09 -41.02 5.68
C PRO A 715 2.42 -40.69 4.98
N HIS A 716 2.42 -40.51 3.65
CA HIS A 716 3.61 -40.14 2.90
C HIS A 716 3.99 -38.65 3.09
N LEU A 717 3.03 -37.80 3.46
CA LEU A 717 3.26 -36.38 3.77
C LEU A 717 3.76 -36.25 5.21
N ARG A 718 5.09 -36.15 5.37
CA ARG A 718 5.74 -36.15 6.68
C ARG A 718 5.69 -34.78 7.35
N LEU A 719 5.80 -34.76 8.69
CA LEU A 719 5.85 -33.53 9.50
C LEU A 719 6.93 -32.53 9.06
N LYS A 720 8.04 -33.00 8.49
CA LYS A 720 9.10 -32.14 7.92
C LYS A 720 8.63 -31.24 6.77
N MET A 721 7.52 -31.58 6.10
CA MET A 721 6.93 -30.72 5.07
C MET A 721 6.30 -29.46 5.69
N TYR A 722 5.69 -29.56 6.87
CA TYR A 722 5.26 -28.38 7.62
C TYR A 722 6.43 -27.53 8.09
N GLU A 723 7.53 -28.16 8.52
CA GLU A 723 8.77 -27.45 8.85
C GLU A 723 9.33 -26.70 7.63
N PHE A 724 9.29 -27.30 6.44
CA PHE A 724 9.64 -26.61 5.20
C PHE A 724 8.67 -25.46 4.87
N ALA A 725 7.35 -25.66 5.00
CA ALA A 725 6.36 -24.62 4.78
C ALA A 725 6.56 -23.42 5.73
N GLY A 726 6.87 -23.69 7.01
CA GLY A 726 7.21 -22.66 7.99
C GLY A 726 8.46 -21.87 7.60
N ARG A 727 9.51 -22.54 7.10
CA ARG A 727 10.70 -21.86 6.56
C ARG A 727 10.41 -21.01 5.34
N VAL A 728 9.56 -21.47 4.42
CA VAL A 728 9.14 -20.69 3.24
C VAL A 728 8.40 -19.42 3.68
N VAL A 729 7.47 -19.52 4.64
CA VAL A 729 6.78 -18.35 5.20
C VAL A 729 7.75 -17.40 5.92
N GLY A 730 8.62 -17.94 6.77
CA GLY A 730 9.66 -17.15 7.44
C GLY A 730 10.61 -16.46 6.45
N LYS A 731 10.89 -17.11 5.32
CA LYS A 731 11.67 -16.54 4.22
C LYS A 731 10.92 -15.42 3.52
N CYS A 732 9.63 -15.55 3.25
CA CYS A 732 8.81 -14.47 2.69
C CYS A 732 8.84 -13.21 3.57
N LEU A 733 8.68 -13.39 4.88
CA LEU A 733 8.72 -12.30 5.87
C LEU A 733 10.12 -11.65 5.93
N TYR A 734 11.18 -12.46 5.94
CA TYR A 734 12.55 -11.97 5.94
C TYR A 734 12.89 -11.18 4.66
N GLU A 735 12.58 -11.71 3.49
CA GLU A 735 12.82 -11.02 2.22
C GLU A 735 12.05 -9.70 2.14
N SER A 736 10.78 -9.69 2.56
CA SER A 736 9.96 -8.48 2.61
C SER A 736 10.49 -7.43 3.58
N ALA A 737 11.14 -7.83 4.67
CA ALA A 737 11.78 -6.92 5.59
C ALA A 737 13.01 -6.19 5.02
N LEU A 738 13.55 -6.61 3.87
CA LEU A 738 14.71 -5.96 3.24
C LEU A 738 14.34 -4.75 2.37
N GLY A 739 13.04 -4.54 2.12
CA GLY A 739 12.52 -3.38 1.40
C GLY A 739 11.56 -3.77 0.27
N GLY A 740 10.85 -2.77 -0.26
CA GLY A 740 9.76 -2.98 -1.23
C GLY A 740 10.16 -3.74 -2.50
N ALA A 741 11.39 -3.57 -2.99
CA ALA A 741 11.90 -4.28 -4.17
C ALA A 741 12.06 -5.80 -3.96
N TYR A 742 12.18 -6.25 -2.71
CA TYR A 742 12.35 -7.67 -2.35
C TYR A 742 11.08 -8.31 -1.83
N LYS A 743 9.97 -7.57 -1.76
CA LYS A 743 8.70 -8.03 -1.19
C LYS A 743 8.26 -9.38 -1.79
N GLN A 744 8.10 -10.37 -0.93
CA GLN A 744 7.57 -11.70 -1.25
C GLN A 744 6.35 -11.95 -0.38
N LEU A 745 5.19 -12.12 -1.02
CA LEU A 745 3.93 -12.34 -0.33
C LEU A 745 3.59 -13.82 -0.32
N VAL A 746 3.08 -14.30 0.82
CA VAL A 746 2.55 -15.64 0.96
C VAL A 746 1.22 -15.71 0.20
N ARG A 747 1.08 -16.69 -0.69
CA ARG A 747 -0.15 -16.95 -1.42
C ARG A 747 -0.96 -18.03 -0.72
N ALA A 748 -1.68 -17.64 0.32
CA ALA A 748 -2.57 -18.51 1.08
C ALA A 748 -3.64 -17.70 1.81
N ARG A 749 -4.81 -18.32 2.02
CA ARG A 749 -5.92 -17.79 2.82
C ARG A 749 -6.08 -18.65 4.06
N PHE A 750 -5.26 -18.39 5.07
CA PHE A 750 -5.22 -19.21 6.28
C PHE A 750 -6.45 -19.01 7.16
N THR A 751 -6.82 -20.07 7.86
CA THR A 751 -7.80 -20.01 8.96
C THR A 751 -7.33 -19.06 10.06
N ARG A 752 -8.27 -18.36 10.70
CA ARG A 752 -7.98 -17.44 11.80
C ARG A 752 -7.43 -18.17 13.00
N SER A 753 -7.94 -19.36 13.31
CA SER A 753 -7.37 -20.22 14.35
C SER A 753 -5.92 -20.62 14.07
N PHE A 754 -5.53 -20.85 12.81
CA PHE A 754 -4.14 -21.17 12.49
C PHE A 754 -3.22 -19.95 12.66
N LEU A 755 -3.66 -18.76 12.25
CA LEU A 755 -2.92 -17.52 12.48
C LEU A 755 -2.80 -17.21 13.98
N ALA A 756 -3.88 -17.40 14.75
CA ALA A 756 -3.89 -17.31 16.20
C ALA A 756 -2.87 -18.28 16.83
N GLN A 757 -2.78 -19.52 16.34
CA GLN A 757 -1.77 -20.49 16.79
C GLN A 757 -0.34 -20.07 16.45
N ILE A 758 -0.09 -19.45 15.28
CA ILE A 758 1.24 -18.95 14.91
C ILE A 758 1.72 -17.90 15.90
N ILE A 759 0.85 -16.97 16.29
CA ILE A 759 1.19 -15.98 17.31
C ILE A 759 1.15 -16.58 18.71
N GLY A 760 0.47 -17.71 18.94
CA GLY A 760 0.40 -18.47 20.20
C GLY A 760 -0.83 -18.14 21.09
N LEU A 761 -1.90 -17.61 20.50
CA LEU A 761 -3.16 -17.36 21.18
C LEU A 761 -3.93 -18.66 21.43
N ARG A 762 -4.82 -18.64 22.42
CA ARG A 762 -5.71 -19.76 22.71
C ARG A 762 -6.89 -19.75 21.75
N MET A 763 -7.45 -20.93 21.49
CA MET A 763 -8.62 -21.03 20.63
C MET A 763 -9.88 -20.57 21.36
N ASN A 764 -10.73 -19.86 20.64
CA ASN A 764 -12.05 -19.43 21.08
C ASN A 764 -13.11 -19.91 20.07
N TYR A 765 -14.33 -20.17 20.54
CA TYR A 765 -15.43 -20.62 19.68
C TYR A 765 -15.75 -19.64 18.53
N LYS A 766 -15.43 -18.35 18.69
CA LYS A 766 -15.60 -17.31 17.66
C LYS A 766 -14.84 -17.64 16.37
N TYR A 767 -13.71 -18.36 16.44
CA TYR A 767 -12.97 -18.74 15.23
C TYR A 767 -13.78 -19.67 14.31
N PHE A 768 -14.71 -20.47 14.85
CA PHE A 768 -15.58 -21.30 14.01
C PHE A 768 -16.41 -20.45 13.04
N GLU A 769 -16.77 -19.21 13.38
CA GLU A 769 -17.50 -18.32 12.47
C GLU A 769 -16.74 -18.09 11.16
N THR A 770 -15.41 -18.05 11.20
CA THR A 770 -14.59 -17.84 9.99
C THR A 770 -14.07 -19.16 9.40
N ASP A 771 -13.65 -20.09 10.26
CA ASP A 771 -12.94 -21.30 9.86
C ASP A 771 -13.87 -22.44 9.46
N ASP A 772 -14.98 -22.64 10.18
CA ASP A 772 -15.97 -23.71 9.98
C ASP A 772 -17.39 -23.16 10.15
N GLN A 773 -17.82 -22.38 9.15
CA GLN A 773 -19.07 -21.63 9.14
C GLN A 773 -20.31 -22.50 9.37
N GLU A 774 -20.30 -23.73 8.85
CA GLU A 774 -21.41 -24.67 8.97
C GLU A 774 -21.53 -25.18 10.41
N PHE A 775 -20.40 -25.57 11.02
CA PHE A 775 -20.36 -25.99 12.41
C PHE A 775 -20.75 -24.86 13.37
N TYR A 776 -20.33 -23.63 13.07
CA TYR A 776 -20.71 -22.45 13.84
C TYR A 776 -22.24 -22.25 13.83
N LYS A 777 -22.86 -22.22 12.64
CA LYS A 777 -24.32 -22.01 12.50
C LYS A 777 -25.13 -23.11 13.16
N THR A 778 -24.73 -24.37 12.99
CA THR A 778 -25.53 -25.53 13.39
C THR A 778 -25.40 -25.87 14.86
N LYS A 779 -24.17 -25.91 15.41
CA LYS A 779 -23.91 -26.36 16.78
C LYS A 779 -23.60 -25.20 17.72
N VAL A 780 -22.70 -24.29 17.33
CA VAL A 780 -22.22 -23.23 18.23
C VAL A 780 -23.32 -22.21 18.51
N CYS A 781 -23.95 -21.64 17.47
CA CYS A 781 -25.06 -20.70 17.63
C CYS A 781 -26.25 -21.32 18.37
N PHE A 782 -26.53 -22.60 18.15
CA PHE A 782 -27.60 -23.31 18.85
C PHE A 782 -27.33 -23.36 20.37
N ILE A 783 -26.12 -23.75 20.77
CA ILE A 783 -25.71 -23.78 22.19
C ILE A 783 -25.72 -22.38 22.81
N LEU A 784 -25.27 -21.36 22.08
CA LEU A 784 -25.24 -19.98 22.57
C LEU A 784 -26.66 -19.46 22.88
N ASN A 785 -27.60 -19.70 21.96
CA ASN A 785 -28.90 -19.05 21.98
C ASN A 785 -30.02 -19.87 22.64
N ASN A 786 -29.77 -21.12 23.01
CA ASN A 786 -30.77 -22.00 23.64
C ASN A 786 -30.31 -22.48 25.03
N ASP A 787 -31.26 -22.95 25.83
CA ASP A 787 -31.01 -23.65 27.08
C ASP A 787 -30.47 -25.05 26.79
N VAL A 788 -29.30 -25.39 27.33
CA VAL A 788 -28.61 -26.66 27.08
C VAL A 788 -28.85 -27.72 28.14
N SER A 789 -29.63 -27.43 29.19
CA SER A 789 -29.82 -28.31 30.35
C SER A 789 -30.40 -29.67 30.00
N GLU A 790 -31.18 -29.76 28.92
CA GLU A 790 -31.83 -30.99 28.43
C GLU A 790 -31.11 -31.62 27.22
N MET A 791 -29.96 -31.09 26.79
CA MET A 791 -29.28 -31.56 25.57
C MET A 791 -28.35 -32.76 25.80
N ASP A 792 -28.21 -33.24 27.04
CA ASP A 792 -27.30 -34.32 27.44
C ASP A 792 -25.85 -34.14 26.94
N LEU A 793 -25.45 -32.89 26.72
CA LEU A 793 -24.10 -32.55 26.32
C LEU A 793 -23.14 -32.79 27.50
N VAL A 794 -21.98 -33.38 27.20
CA VAL A 794 -20.90 -33.58 28.15
C VAL A 794 -19.62 -32.94 27.64
N PHE A 795 -18.62 -32.75 28.50
CA PHE A 795 -17.30 -32.22 28.10
C PHE A 795 -16.45 -33.28 27.36
N ALA A 796 -17.03 -33.92 26.35
CA ALA A 796 -16.38 -34.86 25.46
C ALA A 796 -16.94 -34.74 24.04
N GLU A 797 -16.12 -35.09 23.04
CA GLU A 797 -16.50 -35.12 21.64
C GLU A 797 -16.46 -36.54 21.09
N GLU A 798 -17.53 -36.93 20.43
CA GLU A 798 -17.65 -38.19 19.72
C GLU A 798 -17.11 -38.07 18.29
N LYS A 799 -16.09 -38.84 17.95
CA LYS A 799 -15.56 -38.97 16.59
C LYS A 799 -16.19 -40.18 15.92
N TYR A 800 -16.82 -39.95 14.78
CA TYR A 800 -17.42 -40.98 13.95
C TYR A 800 -16.55 -41.24 12.72
N ASN A 801 -16.45 -42.50 12.31
CA ASN A 801 -15.73 -42.86 11.08
C ASN A 801 -16.59 -42.60 9.82
N LYS A 802 -16.00 -42.78 8.63
CA LYS A 802 -16.71 -42.58 7.34
C LYS A 802 -17.91 -43.53 7.14
N SER A 803 -18.00 -44.62 7.89
CA SER A 803 -19.14 -45.53 7.90
C SER A 803 -20.22 -45.17 8.94
N GLY A 804 -20.07 -44.04 9.65
CA GLY A 804 -21.02 -43.56 10.65
C GLY A 804 -20.96 -44.30 12.00
N GLN A 805 -19.93 -45.10 12.25
CA GLN A 805 -19.73 -45.78 13.53
C GLN A 805 -18.90 -44.90 14.47
N LEU A 806 -19.25 -44.93 15.76
CA LEU A 806 -18.48 -44.25 16.80
C LEU A 806 -17.07 -44.87 16.85
N GLU A 807 -16.07 -44.08 16.45
CA GLU A 807 -14.66 -44.49 16.44
C GLU A 807 -14.03 -44.26 17.81
N LYS A 808 -14.28 -43.09 18.40
CA LYS A 808 -13.65 -42.69 19.66
C LYS A 808 -14.46 -41.59 20.35
N VAL A 809 -14.50 -41.63 21.68
CA VAL A 809 -14.91 -40.49 22.51
C VAL A 809 -13.66 -39.82 23.04
N VAL A 810 -13.52 -38.52 22.82
CA VAL A 810 -12.38 -37.72 23.26
C VAL A 810 -12.85 -36.73 24.31
N GLU A 811 -12.41 -36.92 25.55
CA GLU A 811 -12.72 -35.97 26.62
C GLU A 811 -11.98 -34.65 26.40
N LEU A 812 -12.69 -33.53 26.51
CA LEU A 812 -12.14 -32.18 26.37
C LEU A 812 -11.36 -31.74 27.63
N ILE A 813 -11.73 -32.31 28.77
CA ILE A 813 -11.06 -32.19 30.08
C ILE A 813 -11.03 -33.56 30.74
N SER A 814 -10.16 -33.75 31.73
CA SER A 814 -10.08 -35.02 32.46
C SER A 814 -11.39 -35.33 33.17
N GLY A 815 -11.99 -36.50 32.89
CA GLY A 815 -13.31 -36.86 33.41
C GLY A 815 -14.46 -36.08 32.76
N GLY A 816 -14.20 -35.47 31.60
CA GLY A 816 -15.15 -34.63 30.89
C GLY A 816 -16.40 -35.37 30.45
N ALA A 817 -16.32 -36.68 30.22
CA ALA A 817 -17.50 -37.48 29.88
C ALA A 817 -18.51 -37.61 31.03
N GLN A 818 -18.14 -37.30 32.27
CA GLN A 818 -19.05 -37.30 33.43
C GLN A 818 -19.52 -35.90 33.84
N ILE A 819 -19.04 -34.86 33.16
CA ILE A 819 -19.38 -33.48 33.45
C ILE A 819 -20.41 -33.03 32.43
N SER A 820 -21.64 -32.77 32.88
CA SER A 820 -22.70 -32.25 32.02
C SER A 820 -22.50 -30.77 31.70
N VAL A 821 -22.90 -30.38 30.49
CA VAL A 821 -22.92 -29.00 30.04
C VAL A 821 -24.25 -28.37 30.47
N ASN A 822 -24.18 -27.19 31.09
CA ASN A 822 -25.31 -26.39 31.54
C ASN A 822 -25.11 -24.92 31.14
N ASN A 823 -26.09 -24.05 31.41
CA ASN A 823 -26.01 -22.64 30.99
C ASN A 823 -24.84 -21.87 31.63
N ASP A 824 -24.41 -22.26 32.84
CA ASP A 824 -23.30 -21.61 33.53
C ASP A 824 -21.93 -21.98 32.91
N ASN A 825 -21.81 -23.19 32.35
CA ASN A 825 -20.53 -23.72 31.86
C ASN A 825 -20.46 -23.86 30.32
N LYS A 826 -21.54 -23.58 29.57
CA LYS A 826 -21.59 -23.75 28.11
C LYS A 826 -20.53 -22.96 27.35
N MET A 827 -20.18 -21.76 27.83
CA MET A 827 -19.10 -20.95 27.24
C MET A 827 -17.73 -21.62 27.38
N HIS A 828 -17.49 -22.27 28.53
CA HIS A 828 -16.25 -23.02 28.76
C HIS A 828 -16.18 -24.26 27.87
N TYR A 829 -17.29 -24.99 27.74
CA TYR A 829 -17.41 -26.12 26.82
C TYR A 829 -17.10 -25.72 25.37
N LEU A 830 -17.71 -24.64 24.86
CA LEU A 830 -17.49 -24.15 23.50
C LEU A 830 -16.02 -23.77 23.23
N ASN A 831 -15.36 -23.10 24.17
CA ASN A 831 -13.94 -22.75 24.04
C ASN A 831 -13.03 -23.99 24.05
N LEU A 832 -13.32 -24.99 24.89
CA LEU A 832 -12.57 -26.25 24.88
C LEU A 832 -12.80 -27.05 23.60
N LEU A 833 -14.02 -27.03 23.07
CA LEU A 833 -14.36 -27.64 21.79
C LEU A 833 -13.58 -27.00 20.65
N ALA A 834 -13.44 -25.67 20.64
CA ALA A 834 -12.58 -24.94 19.71
C ALA A 834 -11.10 -25.32 19.87
N GLN A 835 -10.60 -25.39 21.10
CA GLN A 835 -9.23 -25.80 21.40
C GLN A 835 -8.92 -27.22 20.93
N TYR A 836 -9.89 -28.13 21.02
CA TYR A 836 -9.72 -29.48 20.52
C TYR A 836 -9.74 -29.54 18.98
N ARG A 837 -10.83 -29.07 18.35
CA ARG A 837 -11.04 -29.21 16.90
C ARG A 837 -10.08 -28.38 16.04
N LEU A 838 -9.70 -27.18 16.48
CA LEU A 838 -8.91 -26.24 15.69
C LEU A 838 -7.41 -26.26 16.00
N ALA A 839 -6.99 -26.86 17.12
CA ALA A 839 -5.59 -26.82 17.54
C ALA A 839 -5.05 -28.17 18.00
N SER A 840 -5.75 -28.86 18.91
CA SER A 840 -5.21 -30.09 19.52
C SER A 840 -5.04 -31.22 18.51
N GLN A 841 -5.92 -31.30 17.50
CA GLN A 841 -5.83 -32.30 16.42
C GLN A 841 -4.65 -32.08 15.48
N VAL A 842 -4.15 -30.84 15.37
CA VAL A 842 -3.08 -30.43 14.44
C VAL A 842 -1.81 -29.99 15.17
N ARG A 843 -1.69 -30.32 16.46
CA ARG A 843 -0.62 -29.80 17.32
C ARG A 843 0.77 -30.10 16.75
N ASP A 844 1.00 -31.34 16.33
CA ASP A 844 2.33 -31.77 15.87
C ASP A 844 2.69 -31.09 14.53
N GLU A 845 1.70 -30.87 13.67
CA GLU A 845 1.83 -30.17 12.38
C GLU A 845 2.18 -28.70 12.60
N VAL A 846 1.44 -28.02 13.48
CA VAL A 846 1.65 -26.62 13.85
C VAL A 846 2.99 -26.43 14.54
N GLU A 847 3.38 -27.33 15.46
CA GLU A 847 4.70 -27.29 16.12
C GLU A 847 5.85 -27.38 15.10
N HIS A 848 5.75 -28.26 14.10
CA HIS A 848 6.76 -28.36 13.04
C HIS A 848 6.76 -27.13 12.13
N PHE A 849 5.59 -26.59 11.79
CA PHE A 849 5.49 -25.34 11.05
C PHE A 849 6.17 -24.18 11.81
N LEU A 850 5.83 -24.00 13.09
CA LEU A 850 6.43 -23.00 13.97
C LEU A 850 7.93 -23.20 14.12
N LYS A 851 8.41 -24.43 14.24
CA LYS A 851 9.84 -24.73 14.30
C LYS A 851 10.57 -24.20 13.06
N GLY A 852 10.04 -24.43 11.86
CA GLY A 852 10.61 -23.90 10.62
C GLY A 852 10.55 -22.38 10.52
N LEU A 853 9.42 -21.79 10.90
CA LEU A 853 9.22 -20.34 10.92
C LEU A 853 10.19 -19.64 11.88
N ASN A 854 10.32 -20.18 13.09
CA ASN A 854 11.10 -19.61 14.19
C ASN A 854 12.62 -19.65 13.97
N GLU A 855 13.12 -20.43 13.01
CA GLU A 855 14.52 -20.38 12.56
C GLU A 855 14.88 -19.04 11.89
N LEU A 856 13.91 -18.43 11.20
CA LEU A 856 14.07 -17.15 10.52
C LEU A 856 13.44 -15.99 11.29
N VAL A 857 12.26 -16.18 11.87
CA VAL A 857 11.50 -15.10 12.53
C VAL A 857 11.24 -15.49 13.97
N PRO A 858 11.89 -14.88 14.97
CA PRO A 858 11.63 -15.20 16.37
C PRO A 858 10.15 -15.01 16.74
N GLU A 859 9.59 -16.00 17.43
CA GLU A 859 8.17 -16.06 17.84
C GLU A 859 7.68 -14.77 18.52
N ASN A 860 8.51 -14.17 19.37
CA ASN A 860 8.15 -12.96 20.12
C ASN A 860 7.95 -11.72 19.23
N LEU A 861 8.51 -11.70 18.02
CA LEU A 861 8.33 -10.59 17.09
C LEU A 861 6.98 -10.64 16.36
N LEU A 862 6.39 -11.82 16.19
CA LEU A 862 5.07 -11.96 15.57
C LEU A 862 3.94 -11.71 16.56
N ALA A 863 4.20 -11.88 17.86
CA ALA A 863 3.21 -11.67 18.92
C ALA A 863 2.72 -10.22 19.10
N ILE A 864 3.31 -9.25 18.38
CA ILE A 864 2.87 -7.85 18.36
C ILE A 864 1.67 -7.62 17.45
N PHE A 865 1.41 -8.57 16.53
CA PHE A 865 0.31 -8.53 15.59
C PHE A 865 -0.85 -9.39 16.10
N ASP A 866 -2.07 -8.96 15.80
CA ASP A 866 -3.25 -9.84 15.86
C ASP A 866 -3.31 -10.77 14.63
N GLU A 867 -4.33 -11.63 14.55
CA GLU A 867 -4.51 -12.59 13.46
C GLU A 867 -4.77 -11.92 12.11
N ASN A 868 -5.45 -10.78 12.09
CA ASN A 868 -5.78 -10.03 10.88
C ASN A 868 -4.57 -9.26 10.36
N GLU A 869 -3.85 -8.60 11.25
CA GLU A 869 -2.58 -7.93 10.98
C GLU A 869 -1.51 -8.93 10.52
N LEU A 870 -1.44 -10.12 11.13
CA LEU A 870 -0.51 -11.17 10.70
C LEU A 870 -0.81 -11.62 9.27
N GLU A 871 -2.08 -11.79 8.90
CA GLU A 871 -2.45 -12.06 7.51
C GLU A 871 -1.99 -10.93 6.60
N LEU A 872 -2.25 -9.66 6.93
CA LEU A 872 -1.82 -8.52 6.11
C LEU A 872 -0.29 -8.46 5.96
N LEU A 873 0.46 -8.77 7.02
CA LEU A 873 1.91 -8.84 7.00
C LEU A 873 2.42 -9.94 6.06
N MET A 874 1.82 -11.13 6.11
CA MET A 874 2.24 -12.30 5.33
C MET A 874 1.77 -12.22 3.87
N CYS A 875 0.52 -11.83 3.67
CA CYS A 875 -0.24 -11.99 2.44
C CYS A 875 -0.43 -10.67 1.69
N GLY A 876 -0.20 -9.53 2.34
CA GLY A 876 -0.39 -8.18 1.80
C GLY A 876 -1.86 -7.73 1.81
N THR A 877 -2.09 -6.48 1.38
CA THR A 877 -3.42 -5.85 1.31
C THR A 877 -4.22 -6.27 0.07
N GLY A 878 -3.62 -7.01 -0.87
CA GLY A 878 -4.22 -7.26 -2.18
C GLY A 878 -4.33 -6.00 -3.05
N ASP A 879 -4.98 -6.15 -4.20
CA ASP A 879 -5.40 -5.06 -5.08
C ASP A 879 -6.93 -5.15 -5.23
N ILE A 880 -7.64 -4.51 -4.30
CA ILE A 880 -9.10 -4.57 -4.21
C ILE A 880 -9.68 -3.50 -5.13
N ASN A 881 -10.37 -3.94 -6.18
CA ASN A 881 -11.06 -3.06 -7.10
C ASN A 881 -12.47 -2.71 -6.58
N VAL A 882 -12.66 -1.46 -6.18
CA VAL A 882 -13.94 -0.95 -5.65
C VAL A 882 -15.07 -1.04 -6.69
N GLN A 883 -14.77 -0.94 -7.98
CA GLN A 883 -15.80 -1.08 -9.03
C GLN A 883 -16.26 -2.54 -9.16
N ASP A 884 -15.33 -3.50 -9.08
CA ASP A 884 -15.66 -4.92 -9.05
C ASP A 884 -16.50 -5.26 -7.80
N PHE A 885 -16.11 -4.71 -6.65
CA PHE A 885 -16.84 -4.85 -5.41
C PHE A 885 -18.29 -4.34 -5.55
N LYS A 886 -18.45 -3.11 -6.05
CA LYS A 886 -19.76 -2.50 -6.24
C LYS A 886 -20.64 -3.24 -7.25
N ALA A 887 -20.03 -3.78 -8.31
CA ALA A 887 -20.76 -4.52 -9.35
C ALA A 887 -21.38 -5.83 -8.84
N HIS A 888 -20.78 -6.46 -7.83
CA HIS A 888 -21.17 -7.78 -7.33
C HIS A 888 -21.77 -7.76 -5.91
N ALA A 889 -21.91 -6.59 -5.30
CA ALA A 889 -22.56 -6.42 -4.00
C ALA A 889 -24.09 -6.33 -4.13
N VAL A 890 -24.82 -7.12 -3.34
CA VAL A 890 -26.30 -7.16 -3.34
C VAL A 890 -26.85 -6.36 -2.16
N ILE A 891 -27.76 -5.43 -2.42
CA ILE A 891 -28.38 -4.59 -1.38
C ILE A 891 -29.74 -5.16 -0.97
N VAL A 892 -29.86 -5.57 0.30
CA VAL A 892 -31.04 -6.25 0.85
C VAL A 892 -31.77 -5.32 1.84
N GLY A 893 -33.08 -5.15 1.64
CA GLY A 893 -33.92 -4.31 2.51
C GLY A 893 -33.65 -2.81 2.40
N GLY A 894 -34.06 -2.06 3.43
CA GLY A 894 -33.76 -0.63 3.58
C GLY A 894 -34.84 0.32 3.05
N SER A 895 -34.98 1.47 3.73
CA SER A 895 -35.86 2.57 3.33
C SER A 895 -35.39 3.24 2.04
N TRP A 896 -36.22 4.13 1.48
CA TRP A 896 -35.81 4.98 0.36
C TRP A 896 -34.55 5.78 0.70
N HIS A 897 -34.49 6.38 1.90
CA HIS A 897 -33.30 7.11 2.37
C HIS A 897 -32.06 6.21 2.43
N PHE A 898 -32.20 4.99 2.92
CA PHE A 898 -31.09 4.03 2.95
C PHE A 898 -30.55 3.73 1.54
N ARG A 899 -31.45 3.36 0.62
CA ARG A 899 -31.08 2.97 -0.75
C ARG A 899 -30.53 4.14 -1.58
N GLU A 900 -31.09 5.33 -1.43
CA GLU A 900 -30.75 6.48 -2.28
C GLU A 900 -29.69 7.42 -1.69
N LYS A 901 -29.55 7.49 -0.37
CA LYS A 901 -28.58 8.38 0.31
C LYS A 901 -27.48 7.57 0.97
N VAL A 902 -27.82 6.71 1.93
CA VAL A 902 -26.85 5.95 2.73
C VAL A 902 -25.96 5.08 1.83
N MET A 903 -26.50 4.40 0.82
CA MET A 903 -25.68 3.63 -0.12
C MET A 903 -24.76 4.48 -0.99
N LYS A 904 -25.17 5.70 -1.38
CA LYS A 904 -24.28 6.61 -2.13
C LYS A 904 -23.13 7.06 -1.24
N TRP A 905 -23.40 7.37 0.02
CA TRP A 905 -22.38 7.68 1.02
C TRP A 905 -21.46 6.49 1.27
N PHE A 906 -22.00 5.29 1.46
CA PHE A 906 -21.23 4.07 1.66
C PHE A 906 -20.20 3.87 0.54
N TRP A 907 -20.63 3.92 -0.73
CA TRP A 907 -19.71 3.74 -1.85
C TRP A 907 -18.71 4.88 -2.01
N ALA A 908 -19.08 6.11 -1.64
CA ALA A 908 -18.14 7.24 -1.59
C ALA A 908 -17.08 7.02 -0.50
N VAL A 909 -17.48 6.58 0.68
CA VAL A 909 -16.58 6.21 1.79
C VAL A 909 -15.64 5.09 1.37
N VAL A 910 -16.17 3.98 0.83
CA VAL A 910 -15.35 2.85 0.36
C VAL A 910 -14.39 3.26 -0.75
N SER A 911 -14.79 4.18 -1.63
CA SER A 911 -13.88 4.72 -2.66
C SER A 911 -12.78 5.62 -2.10
N SER A 912 -12.98 6.19 -0.91
CA SER A 912 -11.99 7.00 -0.20
C SER A 912 -11.00 6.18 0.63
N PHE A 913 -11.27 4.89 0.85
CA PHE A 913 -10.43 4.00 1.64
C PHE A 913 -9.11 3.68 0.94
N THR A 914 -8.05 3.63 1.74
CA THR A 914 -6.76 3.05 1.34
C THR A 914 -6.91 1.56 1.07
N GLN A 915 -5.95 0.95 0.35
CA GLN A 915 -5.96 -0.51 0.14
C GLN A 915 -5.89 -1.31 1.46
N GLU A 916 -5.26 -0.76 2.50
CA GLU A 916 -5.26 -1.37 3.84
C GLU A 916 -6.66 -1.35 4.46
N GLU A 917 -7.35 -0.21 4.42
CA GLU A 917 -8.72 -0.09 4.93
C GLU A 917 -9.70 -0.96 4.12
N LEU A 918 -9.54 -1.07 2.80
CA LEU A 918 -10.30 -2.00 1.97
C LEU A 918 -10.04 -3.46 2.35
N ALA A 919 -8.78 -3.82 2.60
CA ALA A 919 -8.42 -5.16 3.02
C ALA A 919 -9.03 -5.50 4.39
N ARG A 920 -9.03 -4.55 5.33
CA ARG A 920 -9.71 -4.70 6.64
C ARG A 920 -11.22 -4.80 6.51
N LEU A 921 -11.84 -4.00 5.64
CA LEU A 921 -13.27 -4.12 5.34
C LEU A 921 -13.60 -5.53 4.81
N LEU A 922 -12.76 -6.06 3.93
CA LEU A 922 -12.92 -7.42 3.41
C LEU A 922 -12.71 -8.48 4.51
N GLN A 923 -11.72 -8.31 5.40
CA GLN A 923 -11.54 -9.17 6.57
C GLN A 923 -12.77 -9.15 7.48
N PHE A 924 -13.27 -7.95 7.80
CA PHE A 924 -14.43 -7.75 8.66
C PHE A 924 -15.69 -8.44 8.13
N THR A 925 -15.86 -8.48 6.81
CA THR A 925 -17.10 -8.94 6.17
C THR A 925 -17.01 -10.35 5.60
N THR A 926 -15.81 -10.86 5.28
CA THR A 926 -15.61 -12.18 4.64
C THR A 926 -14.66 -13.10 5.42
N GLY A 927 -14.03 -12.60 6.48
CA GLY A 927 -13.06 -13.33 7.28
C GLY A 927 -11.67 -13.45 6.64
N SER A 928 -11.37 -12.76 5.53
CA SER A 928 -10.09 -12.84 4.78
C SER A 928 -9.74 -11.50 4.12
N SER A 929 -8.46 -11.11 4.09
CA SER A 929 -8.01 -9.90 3.35
C SER A 929 -7.87 -10.13 1.85
N GLN A 930 -7.90 -11.39 1.42
CA GLN A 930 -7.80 -11.77 0.02
C GLN A 930 -9.13 -12.27 -0.52
N LEU A 931 -9.43 -11.88 -1.77
CA LEU A 931 -10.52 -12.45 -2.55
C LEU A 931 -10.16 -13.85 -3.06
N PRO A 932 -11.17 -14.70 -3.34
CA PRO A 932 -10.96 -15.90 -4.14
C PRO A 932 -10.40 -15.55 -5.53
N PRO A 933 -9.78 -16.50 -6.24
CA PRO A 933 -9.11 -16.24 -7.53
C PRO A 933 -9.96 -15.54 -8.60
N GLY A 934 -11.29 -15.68 -8.57
CA GLY A 934 -12.21 -15.04 -9.52
C GLY A 934 -12.81 -13.71 -9.05
N GLY A 935 -12.28 -13.08 -8.01
CA GLY A 935 -12.75 -11.79 -7.51
C GLY A 935 -14.11 -11.86 -6.80
N PHE A 936 -14.79 -10.72 -6.69
CA PHE A 936 -16.06 -10.62 -5.93
C PHE A 936 -17.18 -11.48 -6.51
N ASN A 937 -17.18 -11.69 -7.83
CA ASN A 937 -18.16 -12.56 -8.51
C ASN A 937 -18.13 -14.01 -8.02
N THR A 938 -16.97 -14.47 -7.53
CA THR A 938 -16.80 -15.84 -7.04
C THR A 938 -17.03 -15.98 -5.54
N LEU A 939 -17.50 -14.94 -4.87
CA LEU A 939 -17.93 -15.07 -3.49
C LEU A 939 -19.19 -15.94 -3.38
N CYS A 940 -19.21 -16.89 -2.44
CA CYS A 940 -20.27 -17.87 -2.26
C CYS A 940 -20.60 -18.03 -0.76
N PRO A 941 -21.62 -17.32 -0.25
CA PRO A 941 -22.60 -16.50 -0.99
C PRO A 941 -22.03 -15.16 -1.50
N SER A 942 -22.69 -14.54 -2.47
CA SER A 942 -22.31 -13.20 -2.96
C SER A 942 -22.34 -12.18 -1.84
N PHE A 943 -21.51 -11.14 -1.94
CA PHE A 943 -21.44 -10.10 -0.93
C PHE A 943 -22.78 -9.38 -0.76
N GLN A 944 -23.22 -9.17 0.47
CA GLN A 944 -24.50 -8.55 0.78
C GLN A 944 -24.36 -7.35 1.73
N ILE A 945 -25.05 -6.26 1.41
CA ILE A 945 -25.24 -5.12 2.31
C ILE A 945 -26.69 -5.16 2.77
N ILE A 946 -26.91 -5.46 4.05
CA ILE A 946 -28.22 -5.56 4.68
C ILE A 946 -28.51 -4.27 5.43
N ALA A 947 -29.67 -3.67 5.19
CA ALA A 947 -30.13 -2.56 6.01
C ALA A 947 -30.48 -3.06 7.42
N ALA A 948 -29.67 -2.69 8.41
CA ALA A 948 -29.94 -3.02 9.80
C ALA A 948 -31.15 -2.18 10.30
N PRO A 949 -32.04 -2.75 11.14
CA PRO A 949 -33.19 -2.05 11.71
C PRO A 949 -32.78 -1.13 12.88
N THR A 950 -31.64 -0.46 12.75
CA THR A 950 -31.04 0.42 13.77
C THR A 950 -30.57 1.72 13.12
N HIS A 951 -30.38 2.75 13.94
CA HIS A 951 -29.97 4.10 13.52
C HIS A 951 -28.74 4.53 14.32
N SER A 952 -27.76 5.14 13.66
CA SER A 952 -26.53 5.68 14.29
C SER A 952 -25.73 4.70 15.17
N THR A 953 -25.86 3.40 14.92
CA THR A 953 -25.09 2.34 15.61
C THR A 953 -23.86 1.92 14.79
N LEU A 954 -22.97 1.11 15.37
CA LEU A 954 -21.84 0.53 14.64
C LEU A 954 -22.34 -0.49 13.59
N PRO A 955 -21.74 -0.51 12.38
CA PRO A 955 -21.97 -1.60 11.44
C PRO A 955 -21.57 -2.94 12.04
N THR A 956 -22.35 -3.96 11.76
CA THR A 956 -22.07 -5.35 12.16
C THR A 956 -21.85 -6.20 10.92
N ALA A 957 -21.20 -7.36 11.08
CA ALA A 957 -20.94 -8.24 9.96
C ALA A 957 -21.22 -9.70 10.33
N HIS A 958 -21.61 -10.47 9.33
CA HIS A 958 -21.72 -11.92 9.42
C HIS A 958 -20.84 -12.51 8.34
N THR A 959 -19.63 -12.89 8.73
CA THR A 959 -18.62 -13.39 7.79
C THR A 959 -19.08 -14.67 7.09
N CYS A 960 -19.90 -15.48 7.76
CA CYS A 960 -20.48 -16.70 7.18
C CYS A 960 -21.44 -16.48 6.00
N PHE A 961 -21.83 -15.24 5.74
CA PHE A 961 -22.73 -14.90 4.65
C PHE A 961 -22.18 -13.79 3.76
N ASN A 962 -20.90 -13.41 3.95
CA ASN A 962 -20.30 -12.24 3.31
C ASN A 962 -21.20 -10.99 3.46
N GLN A 963 -21.75 -10.80 4.67
CA GLN A 963 -22.80 -9.82 4.96
C GLN A 963 -22.27 -8.66 5.81
N LEU A 964 -22.56 -7.44 5.36
CA LEU A 964 -22.43 -6.21 6.14
C LEU A 964 -23.83 -5.71 6.51
N CYS A 965 -24.13 -5.71 7.81
CA CYS A 965 -25.34 -5.12 8.36
C CYS A 965 -25.08 -3.63 8.64
N LEU A 966 -25.59 -2.78 7.76
CA LEU A 966 -25.37 -1.34 7.80
C LEU A 966 -26.60 -0.62 8.38
N PRO A 967 -26.47 0.10 9.50
CA PRO A 967 -27.51 0.98 10.04
C PRO A 967 -27.86 2.13 9.09
N THR A 968 -28.97 2.80 9.38
CA THR A 968 -29.27 4.09 8.76
C THR A 968 -28.48 5.19 9.45
N TYR A 969 -27.95 6.13 8.67
CA TYR A 969 -27.21 7.30 9.14
C TYR A 969 -27.81 8.57 8.55
N ASP A 970 -27.55 9.70 9.21
CA ASP A 970 -28.09 11.00 8.80
C ASP A 970 -27.10 11.83 7.98
N SER A 971 -25.81 11.44 8.00
CA SER A 971 -24.74 12.15 7.27
C SER A 971 -23.66 11.21 6.73
N TYR A 972 -22.89 11.73 5.77
CA TYR A 972 -21.71 11.05 5.22
C TYR A 972 -20.61 10.88 6.28
N GLU A 973 -20.37 11.92 7.08
CA GLU A 973 -19.33 11.99 8.10
C GLU A 973 -19.56 10.95 9.19
N GLU A 974 -20.83 10.79 9.61
CA GLU A 974 -21.23 9.79 10.58
C GLU A 974 -21.01 8.37 10.05
N LEU A 975 -21.46 8.07 8.83
CA LEU A 975 -21.21 6.76 8.20
C LEU A 975 -19.71 6.49 8.10
N HIS A 976 -18.93 7.46 7.61
CA HIS A 976 -17.48 7.34 7.48
C HIS A 976 -16.82 7.03 8.83
N LYS A 977 -17.20 7.76 9.88
CA LYS A 977 -16.70 7.53 11.25
C LYS A 977 -17.05 6.12 11.74
N MET A 978 -18.33 5.73 11.66
CA MET A 978 -18.81 4.46 12.21
C MET A 978 -18.27 3.25 11.43
N LEU A 979 -18.19 3.33 10.10
CA LEU A 979 -17.61 2.26 9.29
C LEU A 979 -16.12 2.11 9.53
N LYS A 980 -15.38 3.23 9.63
CA LYS A 980 -13.95 3.20 9.93
C LYS A 980 -13.67 2.61 11.31
N LEU A 981 -14.49 2.97 12.30
CA LEU A 981 -14.41 2.41 13.65
C LEU A 981 -14.67 0.90 13.66
N ALA A 982 -15.72 0.45 12.96
CA ALA A 982 -16.03 -0.97 12.86
C ALA A 982 -14.91 -1.81 12.23
N ILE A 983 -14.23 -1.31 11.18
CA ILE A 983 -13.13 -2.06 10.55
C ILE A 983 -11.80 -1.94 11.29
N SER A 984 -11.65 -0.96 12.20
CA SER A 984 -10.45 -0.82 13.03
C SER A 984 -10.53 -1.55 14.35
N GLU A 985 -11.72 -1.61 14.96
CA GLU A 985 -11.95 -2.17 16.30
C GLU A 985 -12.78 -3.45 16.28
N GLY A 986 -13.58 -3.68 15.24
CA GLY A 986 -14.48 -4.84 15.12
C GLY A 986 -13.75 -6.18 14.92
N SER A 987 -12.44 -6.18 14.68
CA SER A 987 -11.61 -7.39 14.66
C SER A 987 -11.38 -7.99 16.05
N GLU A 988 -11.55 -7.23 17.14
CA GLU A 988 -11.37 -7.71 18.53
C GLU A 988 -12.61 -8.44 19.09
N GLY A 989 -13.61 -8.72 18.23
CA GLY A 989 -14.84 -9.43 18.58
C GLY A 989 -15.94 -8.50 19.09
N PHE A 990 -17.19 -8.89 18.83
CA PHE A 990 -18.43 -8.14 19.10
C PHE A 990 -18.78 -7.98 20.61
N GLY A 991 -17.83 -7.50 21.42
CA GLY A 991 -18.01 -7.19 22.85
C GLY A 991 -18.33 -5.73 23.16
N MET A 992 -18.43 -4.86 22.16
CA MET A 992 -18.89 -3.47 22.34
C MET A 992 -20.35 -3.34 21.90
N LEU A 993 -21.24 -3.90 22.71
CA LEU A 993 -22.63 -3.44 22.83
C LEU A 993 -22.83 -2.82 24.21
#